data_AF-Q54U89-F1
#
_entry.id   AF-Q54U89-F1
#
_cell.length_a   1.000
_cell.length_b   1.000
_cell.length_c   1.000
_cell.angle_alpha   90.00
_cell.angle_beta   90.00
_cell.angle_gamma   90.00
#
_symmetry.space_group_name_H-M   'P 1'
#
loop_
_entity.id
_entity.type
_entity.pdbx_description
1 polymer ?
#
loop_
_entity_poly.entity_id
_entity_poly.type
_entity_poly.pdbx_seq_one_letter_code
_entity_poly.pdbx_strand_id
1 'polypeptide(L)'
;MKLIIKNLILLLVSCLYFLSNVSCDQEVHMALLLEGQVDDLGINYEVNQGLAETEALIQRAAKVINDANSYDSTYDNIKSLLDQDNPYNLIITSSESQMSAALDIASDYEDTYFLIFGDMGDKKVPHSKVGTYYFNLVSPHFVLGFIAGGMGKSVGMVVPGPPTENYFTANAFYAGMKYYTSPAGAPNPSLSVVATSSYDDYDTATGAGRILLTKDIDICTQSQTDMTVANMFLNASKWAFGTNGFPQSNIYGNRIIQSVVHNFQVPFYEAATMVMKNTWKNGYNFFGDFNNNFFYLDYYSFLVDPLLKNQTEDLISTIKGGAKPYITNGLTYEKILEQTKLSTGITDLGYYAVPTTEVYTTGSINKTFMAVSILEMAICLIIGIIVIFFFSRNINIIYSTIPYCLTILLGASLIAVAIFLWNLRDLNTQICTSKIWMASLGYNVLIGFIIIKSSLIYFKFKEMVKSKNEKISPIPFGRIVLWFVPLLIIDCVLLIIYSTSGNPGKIDSLGLDGIGRYEYTQNCVNNLTGDIILYIILVFHGLQLLYGCVIAWKTRVIDLEEFIEAHDFATAIYLITFCSFIIVILMVGVTSTSNRNTIISACAIFSSFSCVLIIFGAKFWKIYKPVEDDGLPQIKLKPQKSYSGSGGSGNSSGSKSKKTSAHSSTSGVKSGTSAPTQTSQSAMASINIQNFVNPIEASSRAAAQNDN
;
A
#
# COMPACT_ATOMS: atom_id res chain seq x y z
N MET A 1 41.13 -69.40 -34.50
CA MET A 1 40.84 -68.68 -33.23
C MET A 1 41.43 -67.27 -33.19
N LYS A 2 42.76 -67.07 -33.33
CA LYS A 2 43.38 -65.71 -33.28
C LYS A 2 42.81 -64.69 -34.28
N LEU A 3 42.48 -65.11 -35.51
CA LEU A 3 41.90 -64.22 -36.54
C LEU A 3 40.48 -63.76 -36.17
N ILE A 4 39.68 -64.63 -35.56
CA ILE A 4 38.31 -64.34 -35.13
C ILE A 4 38.34 -63.33 -33.97
N ILE A 5 39.23 -63.52 -32.99
CA ILE A 5 39.39 -62.58 -31.87
C ILE A 5 39.82 -61.19 -32.38
N LYS A 6 40.74 -61.12 -33.35
CA LYS A 6 41.21 -59.84 -33.89
C LYS A 6 40.09 -59.08 -34.62
N ASN A 7 39.27 -59.78 -35.41
CA ASN A 7 38.11 -59.18 -36.07
C ASN A 7 37.03 -58.75 -35.07
N LEU A 8 36.82 -59.52 -33.99
CA LEU A 8 35.86 -59.16 -32.94
C LEU A 8 36.29 -57.89 -32.19
N ILE A 9 37.59 -57.75 -31.88
CA ILE A 9 38.14 -56.54 -31.25
C ILE A 9 38.00 -55.34 -32.20
N LEU A 10 38.29 -55.50 -33.49
CA LEU A 10 38.15 -54.41 -34.46
C LEU A 10 36.69 -53.95 -34.60
N LEU A 11 35.75 -54.90 -34.58
CA LEU A 11 34.31 -54.61 -34.58
C LEU A 11 33.89 -53.87 -33.30
N LEU A 12 34.39 -54.29 -32.14
CA LEU A 12 34.13 -53.64 -30.85
C LEU A 12 34.69 -52.21 -30.80
N VAL A 13 35.91 -52.00 -31.29
CA VAL A 13 36.53 -50.67 -31.38
C VAL A 13 35.77 -49.78 -32.36
N SER A 14 35.35 -50.32 -33.51
CA SER A 14 34.52 -49.57 -34.46
C SER A 14 33.15 -49.23 -33.87
N CYS A 15 32.53 -50.15 -33.10
CA CYS A 15 31.26 -49.89 -32.41
C CYS A 15 31.44 -48.82 -31.31
N LEU A 16 32.53 -48.89 -30.54
CA LEU A 16 32.87 -47.87 -29.54
C LEU A 16 33.15 -46.51 -30.19
N TYR A 17 33.80 -46.46 -31.36
CA TYR A 17 34.00 -45.23 -32.12
C TYR A 17 32.71 -44.66 -32.69
N PHE A 18 31.79 -45.52 -33.17
CA PHE A 18 30.48 -45.07 -33.62
C PHE A 18 29.62 -44.57 -32.45
N LEU A 19 29.68 -45.24 -31.31
CA LEU A 19 28.93 -44.83 -30.10
C LEU A 19 29.49 -43.54 -29.48
N SER A 20 30.79 -43.25 -29.63
CA SER A 20 31.37 -42.00 -29.13
C SER A 20 31.19 -40.80 -30.06
N ASN A 21 30.79 -41.02 -31.32
CA ASN A 21 30.52 -39.93 -32.28
C ASN A 21 29.02 -39.62 -32.45
N VAL A 22 28.12 -40.30 -31.72
CA VAL A 22 26.76 -39.79 -31.57
C VAL A 22 26.85 -38.61 -30.61
N SER A 23 27.05 -37.41 -31.14
CA SER A 23 26.73 -36.18 -30.40
C SER A 23 25.25 -36.28 -30.06
N CYS A 24 24.95 -36.62 -28.81
CA CYS A 24 23.58 -36.55 -28.32
C CYS A 24 23.27 -35.06 -28.24
N ASP A 25 22.51 -34.54 -29.20
CA ASP A 25 21.95 -33.18 -29.10
C ASP A 25 21.28 -33.09 -27.73
N GLN A 26 21.64 -32.05 -26.99
CA GLN A 26 21.03 -31.81 -25.69
C GLN A 26 19.54 -31.55 -25.91
N GLU A 27 18.71 -32.21 -25.12
CA GLU A 27 17.28 -31.97 -25.18
C GLU A 27 16.98 -30.53 -24.75
N VAL A 28 16.18 -29.80 -25.51
CA VAL A 28 15.79 -28.42 -25.21
C VAL A 28 14.30 -28.36 -24.88
N HIS A 29 13.98 -27.89 -23.67
CA HIS A 29 12.62 -27.67 -23.18
C HIS A 29 12.45 -26.17 -22.93
N MET A 30 11.76 -25.52 -23.86
CA MET A 30 11.64 -24.06 -23.88
C MET A 30 10.38 -23.60 -23.16
N ALA A 31 10.47 -22.52 -22.40
CA ALA A 31 9.32 -21.81 -21.88
C ALA A 31 9.44 -20.31 -22.15
N LEU A 32 8.33 -19.69 -22.53
CA LEU A 32 8.20 -18.27 -22.80
C LEU A 32 7.20 -17.64 -21.82
N LEU A 33 7.61 -16.53 -21.21
CA LEU A 33 6.75 -15.69 -20.40
C LEU A 33 6.36 -14.45 -21.21
N LEU A 34 5.06 -14.26 -21.39
CA LEU A 34 4.46 -13.08 -21.99
C LEU A 34 3.99 -12.13 -20.90
N GLU A 35 4.23 -10.83 -21.10
CA GLU A 35 3.75 -9.79 -20.19
C GLU A 35 2.22 -9.66 -20.23
N GLY A 36 1.63 -9.84 -21.41
CA GLY A 36 0.18 -9.77 -21.63
C GLY A 36 -0.40 -11.02 -22.27
N GLN A 37 -1.52 -10.84 -22.96
CA GLN A 37 -2.20 -11.90 -23.68
C GLN A 37 -1.65 -12.07 -25.10
N VAL A 38 -1.63 -13.32 -25.56
CA VAL A 38 -1.12 -13.71 -26.88
C VAL A 38 -1.98 -13.20 -28.05
N ASP A 39 -3.22 -12.81 -27.80
CA ASP A 39 -4.19 -12.36 -28.81
C ASP A 39 -4.25 -10.83 -28.97
N ASP A 40 -3.26 -10.09 -28.44
CA ASP A 40 -3.16 -8.64 -28.53
C ASP A 40 -2.97 -8.10 -29.96
N LEU A 41 -2.63 -8.97 -30.93
CA LEU A 41 -2.26 -8.61 -32.30
C LEU A 41 -1.15 -7.52 -32.32
N GLY A 42 -0.22 -7.62 -31.37
CA GLY A 42 0.91 -6.73 -31.19
C GLY A 42 2.16 -7.51 -30.78
N ILE A 43 2.90 -7.00 -29.80
CA ILE A 43 4.20 -7.56 -29.44
C ILE A 43 4.07 -8.96 -28.83
N ASN A 44 3.05 -9.24 -28.00
CA ASN A 44 2.91 -10.56 -27.38
C ASN A 44 2.56 -11.62 -28.41
N TYR A 45 1.69 -11.28 -29.37
CA TYR A 45 1.40 -12.13 -30.53
C TYR A 45 2.68 -12.46 -31.32
N GLU A 46 3.49 -11.46 -31.68
CA GLU A 46 4.71 -11.68 -32.49
C GLU A 46 5.81 -12.43 -31.74
N VAL A 47 5.95 -12.20 -30.43
CA VAL A 47 6.87 -12.99 -29.59
C VAL A 47 6.45 -14.46 -29.58
N ASN A 48 5.15 -14.73 -29.40
CA ASN A 48 4.63 -16.10 -29.46
C ASN A 48 4.77 -16.72 -30.86
N GLN A 49 4.53 -15.95 -31.92
CA GLN A 49 4.71 -16.40 -33.30
C GLN A 49 6.16 -16.80 -33.54
N GLY A 50 7.12 -15.99 -33.09
CA GLY A 50 8.55 -16.30 -33.17
C GLY A 50 8.93 -17.59 -32.41
N LEU A 51 8.30 -17.84 -31.27
CA LEU A 51 8.46 -19.12 -30.55
C LEU A 51 7.86 -20.28 -31.36
N ALA A 52 6.64 -20.18 -31.86
CA ALA A 52 5.97 -21.23 -32.62
C ALA A 52 6.74 -21.60 -33.91
N GLU A 53 7.30 -20.61 -34.60
CA GLU A 53 8.19 -20.85 -35.75
C GLU A 53 9.50 -21.53 -35.32
N THR A 54 10.03 -21.17 -34.15
CA THR A 54 11.21 -21.82 -33.58
C THR A 54 10.92 -23.28 -33.23
N GLU A 55 9.78 -23.57 -32.58
CA GLU A 55 9.30 -24.93 -32.30
C GLU A 55 9.22 -25.79 -33.57
N ALA A 56 8.70 -25.23 -34.65
CA ALA A 56 8.58 -25.91 -35.94
C ALA A 56 9.96 -26.24 -36.55
N LEU A 57 10.94 -25.33 -36.42
CA LEU A 57 12.29 -25.52 -36.95
C LEU A 57 13.11 -26.54 -36.15
N ILE A 58 13.01 -26.53 -34.83
CA ILE A 58 13.75 -27.45 -33.96
C ILE A 58 12.98 -28.75 -33.64
N GLN A 59 11.69 -28.81 -34.04
CA GLN A 59 10.78 -29.93 -33.82
C GLN A 59 10.58 -30.26 -32.33
N ARG A 60 10.46 -29.24 -31.48
CA ARG A 60 10.23 -29.37 -30.04
C ARG A 60 9.13 -28.41 -29.60
N ALA A 61 8.21 -28.89 -28.77
CA ALA A 61 7.19 -28.05 -28.17
C ALA A 61 7.77 -27.21 -27.03
N ALA A 62 7.25 -26.00 -26.89
CA ALA A 62 7.53 -25.07 -25.80
C ALA A 62 6.27 -24.82 -24.97
N LYS A 63 6.45 -24.17 -23.83
CA LYS A 63 5.37 -23.71 -22.97
C LYS A 63 5.27 -22.19 -23.04
N VAL A 64 4.05 -21.68 -23.13
CA VAL A 64 3.78 -20.24 -23.06
C VAL A 64 2.97 -19.96 -21.80
N ILE A 65 3.35 -18.91 -21.08
CA ILE A 65 2.65 -18.39 -19.90
C ILE A 65 2.29 -16.94 -20.19
N ASN A 66 1.00 -16.61 -20.07
CA ASN A 66 0.48 -15.25 -20.24
C ASN A 66 0.42 -14.51 -18.90
N ASP A 67 0.28 -13.19 -18.96
CA ASP A 67 0.08 -12.29 -17.80
C ASP A 67 1.18 -12.35 -16.71
N ALA A 68 2.43 -12.61 -17.10
CA ALA A 68 3.57 -12.50 -16.21
C ALA A 68 4.06 -11.03 -16.16
N ASN A 69 3.26 -10.15 -15.54
CA ASN A 69 3.46 -8.69 -15.55
C ASN A 69 3.99 -8.08 -14.24
N SER A 70 4.21 -8.89 -13.21
CA SER A 70 4.74 -8.46 -11.91
C SER A 70 5.95 -9.29 -11.50
N TYR A 71 6.76 -8.77 -10.57
CA TYR A 71 7.91 -9.49 -10.04
C TYR A 71 7.50 -10.86 -9.49
N ASP A 72 6.51 -10.90 -8.60
CA ASP A 72 6.07 -12.13 -7.94
C ASP A 72 5.47 -13.12 -8.95
N SER A 73 4.59 -12.65 -9.86
CA SER A 73 4.00 -13.50 -10.91
C SER A 73 5.09 -14.09 -11.81
N THR A 74 6.09 -13.30 -12.19
CA THR A 74 7.21 -13.76 -13.03
C THR A 74 8.05 -14.79 -12.28
N TYR A 75 8.44 -14.49 -11.03
CA TYR A 75 9.29 -15.36 -10.22
C TYR A 75 8.60 -16.71 -9.97
N ASP A 76 7.33 -16.70 -9.54
CA ASP A 76 6.56 -17.91 -9.25
C ASP A 76 6.33 -18.76 -10.51
N ASN A 77 6.04 -18.14 -11.65
CA ASN A 77 5.87 -18.86 -12.91
C ASN A 77 7.18 -19.51 -13.38
N ILE A 78 8.32 -18.80 -13.34
CA ILE A 78 9.61 -19.39 -13.68
C ILE A 78 9.93 -20.53 -12.71
N LYS A 79 9.76 -20.32 -11.41
CA LYS A 79 10.00 -21.35 -10.40
C LYS A 79 9.16 -22.60 -10.65
N SER A 80 7.87 -22.42 -10.95
CA SER A 80 6.97 -23.53 -11.28
C SER A 80 7.37 -24.28 -12.56
N LEU A 81 8.15 -23.70 -13.47
CA LEU A 81 8.70 -24.38 -14.65
C LEU A 81 9.99 -25.15 -14.32
N LEU A 82 10.77 -24.68 -13.34
CA LEU A 82 12.05 -25.26 -12.94
C LEU A 82 11.91 -26.35 -11.87
N ASP A 83 10.89 -26.29 -11.02
CA ASP A 83 10.64 -27.26 -9.94
C ASP A 83 9.89 -28.53 -10.40
N GLN A 84 9.61 -28.69 -11.70
CA GLN A 84 8.91 -29.87 -12.24
C GLN A 84 9.82 -31.09 -12.35
N ASP A 85 9.24 -32.30 -12.40
CA ASP A 85 9.99 -33.56 -12.58
C ASP A 85 10.85 -33.58 -13.86
N ASN A 86 10.40 -32.87 -14.90
CA ASN A 86 11.13 -32.64 -16.13
C ASN A 86 11.23 -31.13 -16.38
N PRO A 87 12.26 -30.47 -15.83
CA PRO A 87 12.34 -29.01 -15.78
C PRO A 87 12.64 -28.40 -17.15
N TYR A 88 12.05 -27.22 -17.39
CA TYR A 88 12.39 -26.43 -18.57
C TYR A 88 13.84 -25.92 -18.45
N ASN A 89 14.61 -26.04 -19.52
CA ASN A 89 16.03 -25.69 -19.50
C ASN A 89 16.39 -24.47 -20.33
N LEU A 90 15.45 -23.90 -21.09
CA LEU A 90 15.57 -22.59 -21.72
C LEU A 90 14.34 -21.74 -21.35
N ILE A 91 14.55 -20.73 -20.50
CA ILE A 91 13.53 -19.77 -20.09
C ILE A 91 13.71 -18.48 -20.88
N ILE A 92 12.65 -18.02 -21.52
CA ILE A 92 12.60 -16.82 -22.36
C ILE A 92 11.62 -15.83 -21.73
N THR A 93 12.04 -14.58 -21.52
CA THR A 93 11.16 -13.49 -21.07
C THR A 93 10.88 -12.53 -22.22
N SER A 94 9.74 -11.84 -22.21
CA SER A 94 9.32 -10.95 -23.32
C SER A 94 9.37 -9.45 -22.99
N SER A 95 9.56 -9.07 -21.72
CA SER A 95 9.49 -7.67 -21.27
C SER A 95 10.57 -7.30 -20.25
N GLU A 96 10.85 -6.00 -20.13
CA GLU A 96 11.81 -5.48 -19.14
C GLU A 96 11.27 -5.60 -17.70
N SER A 97 9.95 -5.60 -17.53
CA SER A 97 9.28 -5.81 -16.23
C SER A 97 9.61 -7.19 -15.61
N GLN A 98 9.89 -8.19 -16.45
CA GLN A 98 10.26 -9.54 -16.06
C GLN A 98 11.76 -9.69 -15.72
N MET A 99 12.61 -8.77 -16.17
CA MET A 99 14.09 -8.90 -16.09
C MET A 99 14.59 -9.11 -14.66
N SER A 100 14.07 -8.36 -13.68
CA SER A 100 14.57 -8.44 -12.30
C SER A 100 14.28 -9.81 -11.67
N ALA A 101 13.05 -10.31 -11.81
CA ALA A 101 12.66 -11.63 -11.31
C ALA A 101 13.44 -12.74 -12.02
N ALA A 102 13.65 -12.62 -13.34
CA ALA A 102 14.41 -13.59 -14.12
C ALA A 102 15.89 -13.66 -13.72
N LEU A 103 16.52 -12.53 -13.42
CA LEU A 103 17.91 -12.49 -12.94
C LEU A 103 18.07 -13.07 -11.53
N ASP A 104 17.12 -12.77 -10.64
CA ASP A 104 17.15 -13.28 -9.27
C ASP A 104 17.02 -14.81 -9.26
N ILE A 105 16.04 -15.37 -9.98
CA ILE A 105 15.88 -16.82 -10.04
C ILE A 105 17.00 -17.50 -10.83
N ALA A 106 17.57 -16.86 -11.86
CA ALA A 106 18.73 -17.41 -12.55
C ALA A 106 19.93 -17.59 -11.60
N SER A 107 20.07 -16.74 -10.58
CA SER A 107 21.12 -16.90 -9.56
C SER A 107 20.96 -18.20 -8.74
N ASP A 108 19.74 -18.70 -8.59
CA ASP A 108 19.45 -19.94 -7.87
C ASP A 108 19.56 -21.20 -8.77
N TYR A 109 19.49 -21.04 -10.09
CA TYR A 109 19.47 -22.11 -11.09
C TYR A 109 20.59 -21.98 -12.12
N GLU A 110 21.85 -22.12 -11.67
CA GLU A 110 23.05 -21.95 -12.50
C GLU A 110 23.11 -22.88 -13.73
N ASP A 111 22.37 -23.99 -13.70
CA ASP A 111 22.34 -25.00 -14.76
C ASP A 111 21.32 -24.75 -15.87
N THR A 112 20.39 -23.82 -15.68
CA THR A 112 19.34 -23.47 -16.64
C THR A 112 19.80 -22.35 -17.57
N TYR A 113 19.36 -22.35 -18.83
CA TYR A 113 19.60 -21.26 -19.77
C TYR A 113 18.49 -20.20 -19.67
N PHE A 114 18.88 -18.94 -19.66
CA PHE A 114 17.96 -17.82 -19.62
C PHE A 114 18.24 -16.89 -20.80
N LEU A 115 17.20 -16.57 -21.56
CA LEU A 115 17.21 -15.54 -22.59
C LEU A 115 16.28 -14.40 -22.15
N ILE A 116 16.86 -13.35 -21.59
CA ILE A 116 16.11 -12.29 -20.92
C ILE A 116 15.94 -11.09 -21.85
N PHE A 117 14.70 -10.63 -22.02
CA PHE A 117 14.42 -9.39 -22.74
C PHE A 117 14.89 -8.17 -21.93
N GLY A 118 15.68 -7.30 -22.57
CA GLY A 118 16.10 -6.02 -22.00
C GLY A 118 17.58 -5.72 -22.20
N ASP A 119 17.94 -4.45 -22.00
CA ASP A 119 19.34 -4.03 -21.92
C ASP A 119 19.84 -4.16 -20.47
N MET A 120 20.86 -5.01 -20.26
CA MET A 120 21.49 -5.18 -18.95
C MET A 120 22.27 -3.93 -18.52
N GLY A 121 22.72 -3.10 -19.46
CA GLY A 121 23.66 -2.01 -19.18
C GLY A 121 24.88 -2.53 -18.40
N ASP A 122 25.11 -1.97 -17.21
CA ASP A 122 26.20 -2.37 -16.30
C ASP A 122 25.85 -3.56 -15.39
N LYS A 123 24.61 -4.09 -15.44
CA LYS A 123 24.21 -5.23 -14.60
C LYS A 123 25.03 -6.47 -14.98
N LYS A 124 25.52 -7.18 -13.98
CA LYS A 124 26.23 -8.44 -14.18
C LYS A 124 25.24 -9.57 -14.36
N VAL A 125 25.45 -10.37 -15.40
CA VAL A 125 24.78 -11.67 -15.51
C VAL A 125 25.19 -12.56 -14.34
N PRO A 126 24.24 -13.30 -13.72
CA PRO A 126 24.53 -14.09 -12.52
C PRO A 126 25.42 -15.31 -12.82
N HIS A 127 25.30 -15.90 -14.00
CA HIS A 127 26.14 -17.00 -14.47
C HIS A 127 26.22 -17.03 -16.01
N SER A 128 27.05 -17.92 -16.56
CA SER A 128 27.40 -17.95 -17.99
C SER A 128 26.29 -18.44 -18.93
N LYS A 129 25.22 -19.04 -18.40
CA LYS A 129 24.06 -19.53 -19.16
C LYS A 129 22.93 -18.49 -19.27
N VAL A 130 23.16 -17.27 -18.76
CA VAL A 130 22.26 -16.13 -18.99
C VAL A 130 22.73 -15.34 -20.21
N GLY A 131 21.79 -15.05 -21.08
CA GLY A 131 21.95 -14.19 -22.23
C GLY A 131 20.78 -13.23 -22.33
N THR A 132 20.97 -12.17 -23.09
CA THR A 132 19.96 -11.13 -23.25
C THR A 132 19.62 -10.93 -24.70
N TYR A 133 18.43 -10.39 -24.93
CA TYR A 133 18.07 -9.89 -26.24
C TYR A 133 17.29 -8.59 -26.14
N TYR A 134 17.54 -7.73 -27.11
CA TYR A 134 16.85 -6.47 -27.27
C TYR A 134 16.80 -6.11 -28.75
N PHE A 135 16.22 -4.97 -29.10
CA PHE A 135 16.17 -4.52 -30.49
C PHE A 135 16.29 -3.02 -30.61
N ASN A 136 16.58 -2.56 -31.83
CA ASN A 136 16.76 -1.16 -32.14
C ASN A 136 15.39 -0.45 -32.16
N LEU A 137 15.16 0.46 -31.21
CA LEU A 137 13.89 1.21 -31.11
C LEU A 137 13.79 2.37 -32.13
N VAL A 138 14.91 2.72 -32.78
CA VAL A 138 15.07 3.92 -33.60
C VAL A 138 14.94 3.61 -35.10
N SER A 139 15.63 2.58 -35.60
CA SER A 139 15.64 2.23 -37.02
C SER A 139 14.26 1.94 -37.64
N PRO A 140 13.31 1.21 -36.99
CA PRO A 140 12.01 0.94 -37.59
C PRO A 140 11.21 2.24 -37.78
N HIS A 141 11.18 3.11 -36.76
CA HIS A 141 10.53 4.41 -36.84
C HIS A 141 11.16 5.32 -37.90
N PHE A 142 12.49 5.29 -38.04
CA PHE A 142 13.19 6.03 -39.09
C PHE A 142 12.78 5.57 -40.50
N VAL A 143 12.69 4.25 -40.75
CA VAL A 143 12.28 3.71 -42.06
C VAL A 143 10.82 4.08 -42.38
N LEU A 144 9.91 3.96 -41.42
CA LEU A 144 8.52 4.39 -41.63
C LEU A 144 8.41 5.91 -41.85
N GLY A 145 9.23 6.69 -41.14
CA GLY A 145 9.36 8.12 -41.35
C GLY A 145 9.85 8.47 -42.76
N PHE A 146 10.81 7.72 -43.29
CA PHE A 146 11.29 7.89 -44.67
C PHE A 146 10.16 7.70 -45.69
N ILE A 147 9.36 6.64 -45.54
CA ILE A 147 8.17 6.40 -46.38
C ILE A 147 7.19 7.56 -46.25
N ALA A 148 6.89 7.99 -45.02
CA ALA A 148 5.96 9.10 -44.77
C ALA A 148 6.44 10.43 -45.40
N GLY A 149 7.74 10.71 -45.35
CA GLY A 149 8.35 11.85 -46.03
C GLY A 149 8.14 11.80 -47.55
N GLY A 150 8.24 10.61 -48.15
CA GLY A 150 7.98 10.40 -49.57
C GLY A 150 6.54 10.58 -50.01
N MET A 151 5.58 10.42 -49.09
CA MET A 151 4.16 10.66 -49.37
C MET A 151 3.79 12.15 -49.35
N GLY A 152 4.58 13.00 -48.67
CA GLY A 152 4.38 14.45 -48.63
C GLY A 152 3.09 14.92 -47.96
N LYS A 153 2.50 14.10 -47.07
CA LYS A 153 1.26 14.41 -46.35
C LYS A 153 1.51 14.79 -44.89
N SER A 154 0.50 15.36 -44.24
CA SER A 154 0.56 15.65 -42.81
C SER A 154 0.49 14.37 -41.97
N VAL A 155 1.37 14.24 -40.97
CA VAL A 155 1.46 13.05 -40.12
C VAL A 155 1.20 13.39 -38.66
N GLY A 156 0.41 12.54 -38.00
CA GLY A 156 0.17 12.57 -36.56
C GLY A 156 0.79 11.36 -35.90
N MET A 157 1.42 11.55 -34.74
CA MET A 157 2.04 10.46 -34.00
C MET A 157 1.64 10.48 -32.54
N VAL A 158 1.17 9.35 -32.03
CA VAL A 158 0.91 9.15 -30.60
C VAL A 158 2.09 8.39 -29.99
N VAL A 159 2.69 8.95 -28.95
CA VAL A 159 3.81 8.34 -28.24
C VAL A 159 3.48 8.18 -26.76
N PRO A 160 4.14 7.25 -26.04
CA PRO A 160 4.09 7.26 -24.59
C PRO A 160 4.61 8.60 -24.08
N GLY A 161 5.82 8.99 -24.46
CA GLY A 161 6.45 10.21 -23.96
C GLY A 161 6.77 10.12 -22.46
N PRO A 162 7.46 11.13 -21.90
CA PRO A 162 7.90 11.08 -20.51
C PRO A 162 6.71 10.99 -19.53
N PRO A 163 6.84 10.30 -18.39
CA PRO A 163 8.05 9.64 -17.88
C PRO A 163 8.28 8.23 -18.47
N THR A 164 7.39 7.73 -19.32
CA THR A 164 7.34 6.33 -19.77
C THR A 164 8.34 6.02 -20.89
N GLU A 165 8.45 6.91 -21.87
CA GLU A 165 9.44 6.82 -22.96
C GLU A 165 9.96 8.22 -23.29
N ASN A 166 11.25 8.37 -23.60
CA ASN A 166 11.73 9.61 -24.19
C ASN A 166 11.22 9.78 -25.64
N TYR A 167 11.37 10.95 -26.23
CA TYR A 167 10.81 11.25 -27.56
C TYR A 167 11.61 10.66 -28.73
N PHE A 168 12.45 9.64 -28.50
CA PHE A 168 13.35 9.10 -29.52
C PHE A 168 12.60 8.46 -30.70
N THR A 169 11.45 7.83 -30.49
CA THR A 169 10.64 7.24 -31.57
C THR A 169 10.10 8.31 -32.52
N ALA A 170 9.51 9.38 -31.96
CA ALA A 170 9.04 10.54 -32.73
C ALA A 170 10.19 11.28 -33.45
N ASN A 171 11.33 11.44 -32.77
CA ASN A 171 12.51 12.07 -33.36
C ASN A 171 13.10 11.23 -34.50
N ALA A 172 13.17 9.91 -34.33
CA ALA A 172 13.63 8.98 -35.36
C ALA A 172 12.72 9.01 -36.60
N PHE A 173 11.40 8.97 -36.38
CA PHE A 173 10.42 9.09 -37.45
C PHE A 173 10.57 10.40 -38.22
N TYR A 174 10.67 11.52 -37.51
CA TYR A 174 10.85 12.83 -38.13
C TYR A 174 12.20 12.96 -38.86
N ALA A 175 13.27 12.38 -38.33
CA ALA A 175 14.56 12.31 -39.00
C ALA A 175 14.47 11.52 -40.32
N GLY A 176 13.71 10.43 -40.34
CA GLY A 176 13.40 9.67 -41.55
C GLY A 176 12.66 10.52 -42.58
N MET A 177 11.62 11.23 -42.16
CA MET A 177 10.86 12.14 -43.05
C MET A 177 11.78 13.18 -43.70
N LYS A 178 12.64 13.81 -42.88
CA LYS A 178 13.63 14.78 -43.35
C LYS A 178 14.68 14.18 -44.27
N TYR A 179 15.11 12.95 -44.00
CA TYR A 179 16.10 12.27 -44.83
C TYR A 179 15.62 12.12 -46.27
N TYR A 180 14.33 11.81 -46.46
CA TYR A 180 13.71 11.81 -47.78
C TYR A 180 13.61 13.22 -48.40
N THR A 181 13.18 14.22 -47.61
CA THR A 181 12.88 15.59 -48.10
C THR A 181 14.10 16.51 -48.15
N SER A 182 15.31 16.02 -47.83
CA SER A 182 16.54 16.82 -47.86
C SER A 182 16.98 17.33 -49.24
N PRO A 183 16.56 16.76 -50.40
CA PRO A 183 16.78 17.39 -51.69
C PRO A 183 16.13 18.78 -51.76
N ALA A 184 16.87 19.77 -52.30
CA ALA A 184 16.40 21.14 -52.40
C ALA A 184 15.04 21.23 -53.15
N GLY A 185 14.03 21.81 -52.49
CA GLY A 185 12.71 22.08 -53.07
C GLY A 185 11.58 21.17 -52.59
N ALA A 186 11.86 20.11 -51.82
CA ALA A 186 10.79 19.33 -51.20
C ALA A 186 10.11 20.13 -50.06
N PRO A 187 8.77 20.08 -49.93
CA PRO A 187 8.07 20.71 -48.82
C PRO A 187 8.55 20.13 -47.48
N ASN A 188 8.66 20.97 -46.46
CA ASN A 188 9.05 20.52 -45.13
C ASN A 188 8.02 19.51 -44.59
N PRO A 189 8.47 18.37 -44.05
CA PRO A 189 7.57 17.37 -43.49
C PRO A 189 6.81 17.95 -42.30
N SER A 190 5.51 17.65 -42.23
CA SER A 190 4.65 18.06 -41.12
C SER A 190 4.38 16.86 -40.21
N LEU A 191 4.92 16.90 -38.99
CA LEU A 191 4.67 15.91 -37.94
C LEU A 191 4.07 16.61 -36.72
N SER A 192 2.94 16.12 -36.23
CA SER A 192 2.33 16.54 -34.96
C SER A 192 2.32 15.39 -33.97
N VAL A 193 2.74 15.64 -32.73
CA VAL A 193 2.91 14.60 -31.69
C VAL A 193 2.01 14.86 -30.50
N VAL A 194 1.36 13.82 -29.98
CA VAL A 194 0.65 13.82 -28.69
C VAL A 194 1.22 12.71 -27.80
N ALA A 195 1.53 13.03 -26.55
CA ALA A 195 2.00 12.06 -25.55
C ALA A 195 0.86 11.54 -24.64
N THR A 196 0.99 10.32 -24.11
CA THR A 196 -0.04 9.61 -23.30
C THR A 196 0.46 9.02 -21.98
N SER A 197 1.79 9.01 -21.76
CA SER A 197 2.52 8.41 -20.63
C SER A 197 2.17 6.94 -20.42
N SER A 198 1.68 6.28 -21.46
CA SER A 198 1.40 4.85 -21.46
C SER A 198 1.80 4.26 -22.81
N TYR A 199 2.11 2.97 -22.81
CA TYR A 199 2.24 2.17 -24.03
C TYR A 199 0.93 1.46 -24.41
N ASP A 200 0.04 1.29 -23.43
CA ASP A 200 -1.13 0.41 -23.52
C ASP A 200 -2.29 0.95 -22.66
N ASP A 201 -2.70 2.19 -22.93
CA ASP A 201 -3.92 2.75 -22.33
C ASP A 201 -4.86 3.21 -23.43
N TYR A 202 -5.87 2.38 -23.67
CA TYR A 202 -6.88 2.57 -24.72
C TYR A 202 -7.55 3.95 -24.68
N ASP A 203 -7.86 4.48 -23.49
CA ASP A 203 -8.63 5.73 -23.36
C ASP A 203 -7.75 6.95 -23.63
N THR A 204 -6.52 6.96 -23.13
CA THR A 204 -5.54 8.00 -23.44
C THR A 204 -5.12 7.96 -24.91
N ALA A 205 -4.90 6.78 -25.48
CA ALA A 205 -4.64 6.60 -26.91
C ALA A 205 -5.82 7.11 -27.75
N THR A 206 -7.06 6.79 -27.34
CA THR A 206 -8.27 7.27 -28.01
C THR A 206 -8.40 8.78 -27.96
N GLY A 207 -8.15 9.40 -26.80
CA GLY A 207 -8.20 10.85 -26.67
C GLY A 207 -7.09 11.56 -27.45
N ALA A 208 -5.87 11.03 -27.44
CA ALA A 208 -4.75 11.51 -28.24
C ALA A 208 -5.04 11.40 -29.75
N GLY A 209 -5.56 10.25 -30.20
CA GLY A 209 -5.99 10.04 -31.57
C GLY A 209 -7.09 11.02 -32.00
N ARG A 210 -8.04 11.34 -31.11
CA ARG A 210 -9.08 12.34 -31.38
C ARG A 210 -8.49 13.75 -31.55
N ILE A 211 -7.51 14.14 -30.74
CA ILE A 211 -6.82 15.42 -30.91
C ILE A 211 -6.17 15.49 -32.29
N LEU A 212 -5.47 14.44 -32.72
CA LEU A 212 -4.85 14.40 -34.04
C LEU A 212 -5.88 14.48 -35.18
N LEU A 213 -7.01 13.78 -35.07
CA LEU A 213 -8.10 13.85 -36.06
C LEU A 213 -8.70 15.26 -36.17
N THR A 214 -8.77 16.03 -35.07
CA THR A 214 -9.24 17.44 -35.12
C THR A 214 -8.29 18.39 -35.82
N LYS A 215 -7.03 17.99 -36.04
CA LYS A 215 -6.00 18.80 -36.72
C LYS A 215 -5.94 18.58 -38.24
N ASP A 216 -6.93 17.88 -38.79
CA ASP A 216 -7.01 17.51 -40.21
C ASP A 216 -5.76 16.79 -40.74
N ILE A 217 -5.16 15.96 -39.90
CA ILE A 217 -3.98 15.16 -40.25
C ILE A 217 -4.37 14.01 -41.18
N ASP A 218 -3.60 13.74 -42.22
CA ASP A 218 -3.90 12.73 -43.24
C ASP A 218 -3.49 11.30 -42.85
N ILE A 219 -2.35 11.16 -42.18
CA ILE A 219 -1.72 9.88 -41.86
C ILE A 219 -1.44 9.84 -40.36
N CYS A 220 -1.71 8.72 -39.69
CA CYS A 220 -1.18 8.48 -38.35
C CYS A 220 -0.09 7.43 -38.30
N THR A 221 0.71 7.52 -37.25
CA THR A 221 1.60 6.48 -36.75
C THR A 221 1.56 6.53 -35.22
N GLN A 222 2.19 5.59 -34.54
CA GLN A 222 2.22 5.55 -33.07
C GLN A 222 3.43 4.76 -32.56
N SER A 223 3.79 4.95 -31.30
CA SER A 223 4.73 4.09 -30.56
C SER A 223 4.03 3.31 -29.44
N GLN A 224 2.72 3.10 -29.59
CA GLN A 224 1.89 2.32 -28.66
C GLN A 224 1.94 0.83 -29.03
N THR A 225 1.58 -0.03 -28.08
CA THR A 225 1.56 -1.49 -28.25
C THR A 225 0.30 -1.97 -28.98
N ASP A 226 -0.84 -1.33 -28.74
CA ASP A 226 -2.11 -1.65 -29.39
C ASP A 226 -2.22 -1.06 -30.81
N MET A 227 -3.37 -1.21 -31.48
CA MET A 227 -3.66 -0.61 -32.80
C MET A 227 -4.73 0.50 -32.74
N THR A 228 -4.98 1.08 -31.57
CA THR A 228 -6.13 1.95 -31.34
C THR A 228 -6.12 3.18 -32.24
N VAL A 229 -4.98 3.90 -32.34
CA VAL A 229 -4.90 5.13 -33.15
C VAL A 229 -4.99 4.81 -34.64
N ALA A 230 -4.35 3.72 -35.09
CA ALA A 230 -4.45 3.25 -36.46
C ALA A 230 -5.92 2.97 -36.85
N ASN A 231 -6.64 2.22 -36.02
CA ASN A 231 -8.06 1.93 -36.22
C ASN A 231 -8.91 3.21 -36.29
N MET A 232 -8.65 4.19 -35.41
CA MET A 232 -9.36 5.47 -35.43
C MET A 232 -9.18 6.25 -36.74
N PHE A 233 -7.94 6.36 -37.24
CA PHE A 233 -7.66 7.05 -38.51
C PHE A 233 -8.26 6.31 -39.69
N LEU A 234 -8.14 4.98 -39.71
CA LEU A 234 -8.79 4.16 -40.73
C LEU A 234 -10.31 4.37 -40.69
N ASN A 235 -10.98 4.34 -39.54
CA ASN A 235 -12.43 4.60 -39.47
C ASN A 235 -12.81 6.01 -39.92
N ALA A 236 -11.92 7.00 -39.76
CA ALA A 236 -12.07 8.34 -40.31
C ALA A 236 -11.72 8.46 -41.81
N SER A 237 -11.57 7.34 -42.53
CA SER A 237 -11.18 7.28 -43.96
C SER A 237 -9.82 7.93 -44.27
N LYS A 238 -8.94 7.95 -43.28
CA LYS A 238 -7.53 8.37 -43.37
C LYS A 238 -6.63 7.13 -43.39
N TRP A 239 -5.32 7.32 -43.34
CA TRP A 239 -4.33 6.23 -43.45
C TRP A 239 -3.49 6.09 -42.18
N ALA A 240 -2.84 4.94 -42.01
CA ALA A 240 -2.01 4.66 -40.85
C ALA A 240 -0.76 3.84 -41.22
N PHE A 241 0.26 3.91 -40.37
CA PHE A 241 1.41 3.00 -40.34
C PHE A 241 1.28 2.00 -39.20
N GLY A 242 1.80 0.79 -39.38
CA GLY A 242 1.90 -0.23 -38.35
C GLY A 242 3.28 -0.25 -37.68
N THR A 243 3.30 -0.21 -36.35
CA THR A 243 4.54 -0.02 -35.56
C THR A 243 4.69 -0.97 -34.39
N ASN A 244 3.66 -1.74 -34.03
CA ASN A 244 3.65 -2.62 -32.86
C ASN A 244 4.30 -4.00 -33.12
N GLY A 245 4.94 -4.19 -34.28
CA GLY A 245 5.56 -5.43 -34.69
C GLY A 245 4.65 -6.39 -35.45
N PHE A 246 3.32 -6.25 -35.37
CA PHE A 246 2.39 -7.12 -36.08
C PHE A 246 2.20 -6.68 -37.56
N PRO A 247 2.10 -7.61 -38.53
CA PRO A 247 1.78 -7.31 -39.93
C PRO A 247 0.32 -6.84 -40.07
N GLN A 248 0.08 -5.55 -39.82
CA GLN A 248 -1.27 -4.99 -39.77
C GLN A 248 -2.03 -5.05 -41.11
N SER A 249 -1.35 -5.35 -42.23
CA SER A 249 -2.01 -5.60 -43.51
C SER A 249 -2.93 -6.82 -43.46
N ASN A 250 -2.68 -7.77 -42.55
CA ASN A 250 -3.55 -8.93 -42.33
C ASN A 250 -4.95 -8.54 -41.82
N ILE A 251 -5.09 -7.40 -41.15
CA ILE A 251 -6.36 -6.90 -40.61
C ILE A 251 -6.93 -5.78 -41.50
N TYR A 252 -6.09 -4.83 -41.89
CA TYR A 252 -6.53 -3.61 -42.58
C TYR A 252 -6.36 -3.66 -44.10
N GLY A 253 -5.74 -4.73 -44.64
CA GLY A 253 -5.41 -4.85 -46.05
C GLY A 253 -4.57 -3.67 -46.54
N ASN A 254 -4.87 -3.19 -47.74
CA ASN A 254 -4.13 -2.07 -48.36
C ASN A 254 -4.40 -0.69 -47.74
N ARG A 255 -5.15 -0.61 -46.63
CA ARG A 255 -5.44 0.68 -45.99
C ARG A 255 -4.33 1.11 -45.03
N ILE A 256 -3.57 0.15 -44.49
CA ILE A 256 -2.31 0.42 -43.81
C ILE A 256 -1.25 0.71 -44.87
N ILE A 257 -0.45 1.76 -44.69
CA ILE A 257 0.56 2.16 -45.68
C ILE A 257 1.69 1.14 -45.73
N GLN A 258 2.25 0.87 -44.55
CA GLN A 258 3.32 -0.09 -44.31
C GLN A 258 3.38 -0.40 -42.81
N SER A 259 3.83 -1.60 -42.45
CA SER A 259 4.13 -2.01 -41.09
C SER A 259 5.57 -2.52 -40.98
N VAL A 260 6.24 -2.26 -39.85
CA VAL A 260 7.47 -2.98 -39.50
C VAL A 260 7.08 -4.20 -38.68
N VAL A 261 7.58 -5.37 -39.09
CA VAL A 261 7.30 -6.65 -38.46
C VAL A 261 8.50 -7.13 -37.64
N HIS A 262 8.25 -7.68 -36.45
CA HIS A 262 9.28 -8.14 -35.51
C HIS A 262 9.45 -9.65 -35.60
N ASN A 263 10.59 -10.12 -36.12
CA ASN A 263 10.89 -11.53 -36.26
C ASN A 263 11.60 -12.09 -35.02
N PHE A 264 10.83 -12.44 -33.98
CA PHE A 264 11.35 -13.05 -32.76
C PHE A 264 11.85 -14.49 -32.94
N GLN A 265 11.54 -15.15 -34.07
CA GLN A 265 12.13 -16.44 -34.40
C GLN A 265 13.67 -16.36 -34.48
N VAL A 266 14.23 -15.22 -34.90
CA VAL A 266 15.68 -15.05 -35.06
C VAL A 266 16.45 -15.29 -33.74
N PRO A 267 16.22 -14.52 -32.66
CA PRO A 267 16.91 -14.76 -31.38
C PRO A 267 16.53 -16.11 -30.75
N PHE A 268 15.26 -16.53 -30.86
CA PHE A 268 14.80 -17.74 -30.19
C PHE A 268 15.38 -19.01 -30.82
N TYR A 269 15.44 -19.06 -32.15
CA TYR A 269 16.07 -20.16 -32.85
C TYR A 269 17.58 -20.21 -32.64
N GLU A 270 18.27 -19.06 -32.61
CA GLU A 270 19.70 -19.02 -32.30
C GLU A 270 19.96 -19.54 -30.88
N ALA A 271 19.22 -19.05 -29.89
CA ALA A 271 19.32 -19.47 -28.49
C ALA A 271 19.04 -20.97 -28.32
N ALA A 272 17.92 -21.48 -28.86
CA ALA A 272 17.55 -22.89 -28.79
C ALA A 272 18.61 -23.78 -29.45
N THR A 273 19.12 -23.37 -30.62
CA THR A 273 20.18 -24.11 -31.33
C THR A 273 21.48 -24.14 -30.53
N MET A 274 21.85 -23.05 -29.85
CA MET A 274 23.02 -23.02 -28.99
C MET A 274 22.88 -23.94 -27.79
N VAL A 275 21.68 -24.06 -27.20
CA VAL A 275 21.40 -25.01 -26.12
C VAL A 275 21.52 -26.45 -26.63
N MET A 276 20.85 -26.78 -27.73
CA MET A 276 20.88 -28.15 -28.32
C MET A 276 22.30 -28.62 -28.66
N LYS A 277 23.12 -27.71 -29.22
CA LYS A 277 24.51 -28.01 -29.62
C LYS A 277 25.53 -27.81 -28.50
N ASN A 278 25.08 -27.37 -27.31
CA ASN A 278 25.94 -26.98 -26.20
C ASN A 278 27.04 -25.97 -26.60
N THR A 279 26.66 -24.97 -27.41
CA THR A 279 27.54 -23.89 -27.90
C THR A 279 27.13 -22.52 -27.36
N TRP A 280 26.44 -22.48 -26.22
CA TRP A 280 26.03 -21.22 -25.58
C TRP A 280 27.24 -20.34 -25.28
N LYS A 281 27.14 -19.07 -25.66
CA LYS A 281 28.22 -18.09 -25.46
C LYS A 281 28.02 -17.40 -24.11
N ASN A 282 29.05 -17.39 -23.27
CA ASN A 282 29.04 -16.59 -22.05
C ASN A 282 28.83 -15.11 -22.40
N GLY A 283 27.81 -14.47 -21.82
CA GLY A 283 27.42 -13.11 -22.16
C GLY A 283 26.79 -12.98 -23.55
N TYR A 284 26.08 -14.01 -24.01
CA TYR A 284 25.29 -13.93 -25.24
C TYR A 284 24.36 -12.72 -25.19
N ASN A 285 24.42 -11.88 -26.21
CA ASN A 285 23.56 -10.72 -26.37
C ASN A 285 23.12 -10.61 -27.83
N PHE A 286 21.81 -10.64 -28.06
CA PHE A 286 21.22 -10.42 -29.37
C PHE A 286 20.63 -9.01 -29.47
N PHE A 287 21.01 -8.27 -30.49
CA PHE A 287 20.44 -6.95 -30.76
C PHE A 287 19.76 -6.95 -32.14
N GLY A 288 18.44 -6.97 -32.15
CA GLY A 288 17.61 -7.03 -33.35
C GLY A 288 17.59 -5.73 -34.15
N ASP A 289 17.82 -5.81 -35.45
CA ASP A 289 17.68 -4.70 -36.39
C ASP A 289 17.36 -5.23 -37.81
N PHE A 290 17.35 -4.37 -38.83
CA PHE A 290 17.23 -4.81 -40.22
C PHE A 290 18.41 -5.68 -40.68
N ASN A 291 19.62 -5.45 -40.14
CA ASN A 291 20.86 -6.11 -40.60
C ASN A 291 20.92 -7.62 -40.31
N ASN A 292 20.21 -8.10 -39.27
CA ASN A 292 20.08 -9.50 -38.93
C ASN A 292 18.68 -10.06 -39.25
N ASN A 293 17.89 -9.32 -40.05
CA ASN A 293 16.52 -9.66 -40.43
C ASN A 293 15.55 -9.81 -39.24
N PHE A 294 15.87 -9.23 -38.08
CA PHE A 294 14.90 -9.12 -37.00
C PHE A 294 13.75 -8.19 -37.42
N PHE A 295 14.07 -7.08 -38.09
CA PHE A 295 13.05 -6.25 -38.73
C PHE A 295 12.92 -6.57 -40.22
N TYR A 296 11.68 -6.64 -40.67
CA TYR A 296 11.33 -6.60 -42.08
C TYR A 296 10.05 -5.79 -42.27
N LEU A 297 9.79 -5.40 -43.51
CA LEU A 297 8.58 -4.67 -43.86
C LEU A 297 7.49 -5.63 -44.34
N ASP A 298 6.26 -5.34 -43.94
CA ASP A 298 5.05 -6.01 -44.43
C ASP A 298 4.76 -5.66 -45.90
N TYR A 299 3.66 -6.17 -46.45
CA TYR A 299 3.18 -5.83 -47.77
C TYR A 299 2.95 -4.32 -47.92
N TYR A 300 3.62 -3.72 -48.91
CA TYR A 300 3.42 -2.31 -49.27
C TYR A 300 2.03 -2.10 -49.86
N SER A 301 1.26 -1.16 -49.30
CA SER A 301 0.02 -0.71 -49.91
C SER A 301 0.25 -0.07 -51.28
N PHE A 302 -0.80 -0.10 -52.13
CA PHE A 302 -0.84 0.65 -53.39
C PHE A 302 -0.69 2.17 -53.20
N LEU A 303 -0.84 2.67 -51.97
CA LEU A 303 -0.60 4.06 -51.60
C LEU A 303 0.89 4.45 -51.66
N VAL A 304 1.79 3.47 -51.61
CA VAL A 304 3.23 3.68 -51.75
C VAL A 304 3.60 3.54 -53.23
N ASP A 305 4.06 4.64 -53.84
CA ASP A 305 4.50 4.65 -55.23
C ASP A 305 5.66 3.66 -55.46
N PRO A 306 5.73 2.96 -56.62
CA PRO A 306 6.82 2.03 -56.91
C PRO A 306 8.23 2.62 -56.80
N LEU A 307 8.42 3.90 -57.11
CA LEU A 307 9.70 4.58 -56.94
C LEU A 307 10.07 4.68 -55.45
N LEU A 308 9.12 5.09 -54.62
CA LEU A 308 9.30 5.22 -53.17
C LEU A 308 9.57 3.85 -52.53
N LYS A 309 8.88 2.81 -52.98
CA LYS A 309 9.16 1.42 -52.58
C LYS A 309 10.63 1.04 -52.87
N ASN A 310 11.09 1.24 -54.10
CA ASN A 310 12.48 0.90 -54.47
C ASN A 310 13.51 1.69 -53.63
N GLN A 311 13.28 2.99 -53.43
CA GLN A 311 14.14 3.82 -52.58
C GLN A 311 14.14 3.36 -51.12
N THR A 312 13.02 2.84 -50.62
CA THR A 312 12.90 2.28 -49.27
C THR A 312 13.70 0.98 -49.16
N GLU A 313 13.62 0.10 -50.16
CA GLU A 313 14.43 -1.14 -50.20
C GLU A 313 15.94 -0.85 -50.31
N ASP A 314 16.32 0.19 -51.06
CA ASP A 314 17.72 0.66 -51.14
C ASP A 314 18.21 1.20 -49.79
N LEU A 315 17.36 1.94 -49.06
CA LEU A 315 17.64 2.41 -47.71
C LEU A 315 17.81 1.24 -46.73
N ILE A 316 16.91 0.26 -46.76
CA ILE A 316 17.00 -0.95 -45.93
C ILE A 316 18.28 -1.71 -46.26
N SER A 317 18.60 -1.89 -47.54
CA SER A 317 19.84 -2.54 -47.97
C SER A 317 21.09 -1.80 -47.47
N THR A 318 21.04 -0.47 -47.43
CA THR A 318 22.09 0.39 -46.86
C THR A 318 22.23 0.17 -45.34
N ILE A 319 21.11 0.09 -44.61
CA ILE A 319 21.11 -0.23 -43.17
C ILE A 319 21.63 -1.64 -42.92
N LYS A 320 21.21 -2.62 -43.73
CA LYS A 320 21.70 -4.01 -43.67
C LYS A 320 23.21 -4.09 -43.90
N GLY A 321 23.75 -3.24 -44.78
CA GLY A 321 25.19 -3.08 -45.00
C GLY A 321 25.97 -2.45 -43.84
N GLY A 322 25.29 -2.02 -42.76
CA GLY A 322 25.90 -1.48 -41.55
C GLY A 322 25.91 0.05 -41.46
N ALA A 323 25.41 0.76 -42.47
CA ALA A 323 25.24 2.21 -42.39
C ALA A 323 24.10 2.56 -41.42
N LYS A 324 24.27 3.61 -40.63
CA LYS A 324 23.28 4.05 -39.63
C LYS A 324 22.76 5.45 -39.93
N PRO A 325 21.95 5.64 -41.00
CA PRO A 325 21.48 6.97 -41.44
C PRO A 325 20.60 7.68 -40.40
N TYR A 326 19.97 6.92 -39.51
CA TYR A 326 19.22 7.44 -38.36
C TYR A 326 20.11 8.09 -37.29
N ILE A 327 21.41 7.81 -37.29
CA ILE A 327 22.40 8.47 -36.44
C ILE A 327 22.94 9.70 -37.17
N THR A 328 22.36 10.86 -36.88
CA THR A 328 22.79 12.14 -37.45
C THR A 328 23.59 12.98 -36.44
N ASN A 329 24.36 13.96 -36.92
CA ASN A 329 25.09 14.94 -36.09
C ASN A 329 26.12 14.37 -35.09
N GLY A 330 26.64 13.16 -35.34
CA GLY A 330 27.63 12.53 -34.46
C GLY A 330 27.08 12.11 -33.10
N LEU A 331 25.75 11.98 -32.95
CA LEU A 331 25.15 11.37 -31.78
C LEU A 331 25.49 9.88 -31.73
N THR A 332 25.47 9.29 -30.53
CA THR A 332 25.51 7.83 -30.37
C THR A 332 24.08 7.31 -30.23
N TYR A 333 23.88 6.00 -30.34
CA TYR A 333 22.55 5.39 -30.19
C TYR A 333 21.96 5.69 -28.80
N GLU A 334 22.78 5.61 -27.76
CA GLU A 334 22.41 5.87 -26.37
C GLU A 334 21.94 7.32 -26.19
N LYS A 335 22.67 8.27 -26.79
CA LYS A 335 22.28 9.70 -26.78
C LYS A 335 20.99 9.99 -27.53
N ILE A 336 20.59 9.15 -28.48
CA ILE A 336 19.29 9.27 -29.14
C ILE A 336 18.19 8.84 -28.16
N LEU A 337 18.37 7.73 -27.45
CA LEU A 337 17.41 7.24 -26.46
C LEU A 337 17.23 8.22 -25.27
N GLU A 338 18.23 9.03 -24.95
CA GLU A 338 18.18 10.06 -23.91
C GLU A 338 17.44 11.36 -24.31
N GLN A 339 16.91 11.45 -25.54
CA GLN A 339 16.26 12.67 -26.02
C GLN A 339 14.90 12.93 -25.36
N THR A 340 14.90 13.70 -24.29
CA THR A 340 13.69 14.13 -23.55
C THR A 340 12.87 15.22 -24.25
N LYS A 341 13.32 15.72 -25.41
CA LYS A 341 12.67 16.80 -26.17
C LYS A 341 12.43 16.40 -27.62
N LEU A 342 11.31 16.88 -28.15
CA LEU A 342 11.00 16.78 -29.57
C LEU A 342 11.94 17.64 -30.42
N SER A 343 12.30 17.13 -31.59
CA SER A 343 13.19 17.79 -32.55
C SER A 343 12.55 19.02 -33.18
N THR A 344 13.38 20.00 -33.56
CA THR A 344 12.92 21.26 -34.17
C THR A 344 12.14 21.02 -35.47
N GLY A 345 10.89 21.48 -35.47
CA GLY A 345 9.93 21.40 -36.58
C GLY A 345 8.83 20.34 -36.38
N ILE A 346 8.93 19.51 -35.33
CA ILE A 346 7.79 18.72 -34.86
C ILE A 346 6.83 19.65 -34.12
N THR A 347 5.54 19.56 -34.40
CA THR A 347 4.49 20.28 -33.68
C THR A 347 4.10 19.49 -32.43
N ASP A 348 4.53 19.98 -31.27
CA ASP A 348 4.15 19.42 -29.98
C ASP A 348 2.73 19.83 -29.60
N LEU A 349 1.81 18.86 -29.52
CA LEU A 349 0.43 19.07 -29.08
C LEU A 349 0.24 18.79 -27.58
N GLY A 350 1.34 18.51 -26.87
CA GLY A 350 1.38 18.26 -25.45
C GLY A 350 0.91 16.87 -25.06
N TYR A 351 0.36 16.79 -23.86
CA TYR A 351 0.01 15.56 -23.17
C TYR A 351 -1.51 15.39 -23.10
N TYR A 352 -2.02 14.20 -23.41
CA TYR A 352 -3.42 13.86 -23.15
C TYR A 352 -3.53 12.94 -21.93
N ALA A 353 -4.22 13.44 -20.90
CA ALA A 353 -4.67 12.65 -19.76
C ALA A 353 -6.20 12.55 -19.81
N VAL A 354 -6.75 11.39 -19.43
CA VAL A 354 -8.18 11.28 -19.18
C VAL A 354 -8.53 12.16 -17.96
N PRO A 355 -9.53 13.06 -18.04
CA PRO A 355 -9.91 13.89 -16.91
C PRO A 355 -10.43 13.02 -15.77
N THR A 356 -9.85 13.18 -14.58
CA THR A 356 -10.24 12.42 -13.40
C THR A 356 -11.29 13.18 -12.59
N THR A 357 -12.17 12.44 -11.90
CA THR A 357 -13.22 13.02 -11.05
C THR A 357 -13.07 12.55 -9.61
N GLU A 358 -13.18 13.47 -8.66
CA GLU A 358 -13.11 13.13 -7.24
C GLU A 358 -14.43 12.49 -6.81
N VAL A 359 -14.36 11.30 -6.22
CA VAL A 359 -15.52 10.62 -5.64
C VAL A 359 -15.40 10.56 -4.13
N TYR A 360 -16.44 11.06 -3.46
CA TYR A 360 -16.55 11.12 -2.02
C TYR A 360 -17.84 10.42 -1.56
N THR A 361 -17.80 9.09 -1.50
CA THR A 361 -18.98 8.23 -1.28
C THR A 361 -19.61 8.39 0.10
N THR A 362 -18.82 8.70 1.13
CA THR A 362 -19.26 8.71 2.55
C THR A 362 -19.52 10.10 3.11
N GLY A 363 -19.91 11.06 2.27
CA GLY A 363 -20.06 12.45 2.71
C GLY A 363 -21.06 12.69 3.83
N SER A 364 -22.16 11.93 3.90
CA SER A 364 -23.13 12.03 5.00
C SER A 364 -22.57 11.47 6.32
N ILE A 365 -21.81 10.36 6.24
CA ILE A 365 -21.20 9.70 7.40
C ILE A 365 -20.13 10.62 7.99
N ASN A 366 -19.25 11.17 7.14
CA ASN A 366 -18.15 12.04 7.59
C ASN A 366 -18.68 13.35 8.19
N LYS A 367 -19.73 13.93 7.61
CA LYS A 367 -20.45 15.08 8.21
C LYS A 367 -21.04 14.76 9.58
N THR A 368 -21.56 13.54 9.77
CA THR A 368 -22.09 13.09 11.05
C THR A 368 -20.99 13.01 12.11
N PHE A 369 -19.84 12.40 11.78
CA PHE A 369 -18.71 12.33 12.71
C PHE A 369 -18.15 13.71 13.06
N MET A 370 -18.04 14.62 12.09
CA MET A 370 -17.64 16.00 12.35
C MET A 370 -18.62 16.72 13.29
N ALA A 371 -19.94 16.52 13.12
CA ALA A 371 -20.94 17.13 13.99
C ALA A 371 -20.87 16.57 15.43
N VAL A 372 -20.69 15.25 15.57
CA VAL A 372 -20.58 14.59 16.88
C VAL A 372 -19.30 14.99 17.60
N SER A 373 -18.17 15.14 16.90
CA SER A 373 -16.92 15.59 17.53
C SER A 373 -17.00 17.04 18.01
N ILE A 374 -17.67 17.92 17.26
CA ILE A 374 -17.97 19.30 17.70
C ILE A 374 -18.84 19.29 18.97
N LEU A 375 -19.86 18.43 19.00
CA LEU A 375 -20.72 18.27 20.16
C LEU A 375 -19.94 17.78 21.39
N GLU A 376 -19.04 16.81 21.23
CA GLU A 376 -18.18 16.31 22.31
C GLU A 376 -17.27 17.41 22.87
N MET A 377 -16.63 18.21 22.00
CA MET A 377 -15.82 19.36 22.44
C MET A 377 -16.66 20.40 23.20
N ALA A 378 -17.87 20.69 22.72
CA ALA A 378 -18.79 21.62 23.40
C ALA A 378 -19.21 21.10 24.78
N ILE A 379 -19.50 19.80 24.91
CA ILE A 379 -19.82 19.15 26.18
C ILE A 379 -18.61 19.21 27.12
N CYS A 380 -17.40 18.92 26.64
CA CYS A 380 -16.18 19.03 27.45
C CYS A 380 -15.97 20.45 27.96
N LEU A 381 -16.21 21.46 27.13
CA LEU A 381 -16.12 22.87 27.50
C LEU A 381 -17.16 23.25 28.57
N ILE A 382 -18.42 22.81 28.40
CA ILE A 382 -19.49 23.05 29.39
C ILE A 382 -19.14 22.40 30.73
N ILE A 383 -18.70 21.14 30.73
CA ILE A 383 -18.26 20.44 31.95
C ILE A 383 -17.09 21.18 32.59
N GLY A 384 -16.12 21.67 31.79
CA GLY A 384 -15.00 22.46 32.28
C GLY A 384 -15.44 23.75 32.99
N ILE A 385 -16.40 24.48 32.43
CA ILE A 385 -16.97 25.69 33.05
C ILE A 385 -17.69 25.34 34.36
N ILE A 386 -18.49 24.27 34.38
CA ILE A 386 -19.18 23.80 35.59
C ILE A 386 -18.17 23.43 36.66
N VAL A 387 -17.09 22.71 36.32
CA VAL A 387 -16.02 22.35 37.25
C VAL A 387 -15.39 23.62 37.84
N ILE A 388 -15.07 24.62 37.01
CA ILE A 388 -14.49 25.88 37.51
C ILE A 388 -15.47 26.60 38.46
N PHE A 389 -16.74 26.72 38.10
CA PHE A 389 -17.72 27.48 38.88
C PHE A 389 -18.11 26.80 40.20
N PHE A 390 -18.37 25.49 40.18
CA PHE A 390 -18.81 24.77 41.38
C PHE A 390 -17.65 24.42 42.31
N PHE A 391 -16.51 23.98 41.78
CA PHE A 391 -15.39 23.56 42.63
C PHE A 391 -14.58 24.74 43.20
N SER A 392 -14.63 25.92 42.56
CA SER A 392 -14.05 27.13 43.18
C SER A 392 -14.80 27.59 44.42
N ARG A 393 -16.10 27.23 44.54
CA ARG A 393 -16.96 27.59 45.67
C ARG A 393 -17.08 26.50 46.73
N ASN A 394 -16.97 25.23 46.35
CA ASN A 394 -17.15 24.08 47.25
C ASN A 394 -15.82 23.40 47.59
N ILE A 395 -15.31 23.62 48.81
CA ILE A 395 -14.09 23.00 49.35
C ILE A 395 -14.24 21.47 49.48
N ASN A 396 -15.47 20.97 49.58
CA ASN A 396 -15.75 19.60 49.99
C ASN A 396 -15.52 18.51 48.93
N ILE A 397 -15.10 18.86 47.71
CA ILE A 397 -14.70 17.84 46.72
C ILE A 397 -13.18 17.63 46.85
N ILE A 398 -12.79 17.04 47.98
CA ILE A 398 -11.42 17.01 48.52
C ILE A 398 -10.39 16.28 47.63
N TYR A 399 -10.81 15.44 46.68
CA TYR A 399 -9.88 14.46 46.07
C TYR A 399 -9.50 14.73 44.60
N SER A 400 -10.11 15.72 43.94
CA SER A 400 -9.74 16.10 42.57
C SER A 400 -9.50 17.59 42.46
N THR A 401 -8.27 17.95 42.09
CA THR A 401 -7.93 19.34 41.82
C THR A 401 -8.57 19.79 40.50
N ILE A 402 -9.09 21.02 40.45
CA ILE A 402 -9.59 21.67 39.22
C ILE A 402 -8.65 21.45 38.02
N PRO A 403 -7.32 21.68 38.12
CA PRO A 403 -6.42 21.43 37.00
C PRO A 403 -6.43 19.98 36.50
N TYR A 404 -6.55 18.98 37.38
CA TYR A 404 -6.64 17.58 36.95
C TYR A 404 -7.87 17.33 36.07
N CYS A 405 -9.04 17.80 36.52
CA CYS A 405 -10.29 17.68 35.76
C CYS A 405 -10.18 18.35 34.38
N LEU A 406 -9.62 19.57 34.33
CA LEU A 406 -9.44 20.28 33.07
C LEU A 406 -8.47 19.56 32.13
N THR A 407 -7.42 18.92 32.66
CA THR A 407 -6.47 18.15 31.82
C THR A 407 -7.11 16.90 31.22
N ILE A 408 -7.96 16.18 31.96
CA ILE A 408 -8.72 15.04 31.42
C ILE A 408 -9.66 15.50 30.28
N LEU A 409 -10.37 16.61 30.47
CA LEU A 409 -11.23 17.19 29.44
C LEU A 409 -10.44 17.69 28.22
N LEU A 410 -9.23 18.20 28.42
CA LEU A 410 -8.31 18.56 27.34
C LEU A 410 -7.92 17.32 26.52
N GLY A 411 -7.56 16.21 27.18
CA GLY A 411 -7.27 14.94 26.51
C GLY A 411 -8.44 14.45 25.65
N ALA A 412 -9.65 14.43 26.22
CA ALA A 412 -10.86 14.07 25.46
C ALA A 412 -11.14 15.03 24.29
N SER A 413 -10.95 16.33 24.49
CA SER A 413 -11.11 17.33 23.42
C SER A 413 -10.10 17.14 22.29
N LEU A 414 -8.85 16.77 22.59
CA LEU A 414 -7.84 16.47 21.56
C LEU A 414 -8.22 15.22 20.73
N ILE A 415 -8.80 14.19 21.34
CA ILE A 415 -9.33 13.02 20.62
C ILE A 415 -10.46 13.47 19.69
N ALA A 416 -11.39 14.31 20.17
CA ALA A 416 -12.46 14.87 19.34
C ALA A 416 -11.93 15.70 18.15
N VAL A 417 -10.88 16.50 18.36
CA VAL A 417 -10.17 17.20 17.25
C VAL A 417 -9.58 16.19 16.26
N ALA A 418 -8.98 15.10 16.73
CA ALA A 418 -8.44 14.06 15.85
C ALA A 418 -9.52 13.45 14.95
N ILE A 419 -10.69 13.13 15.52
CA ILE A 419 -11.84 12.61 14.78
C ILE A 419 -12.36 13.62 13.75
N PHE A 420 -12.42 14.89 14.12
CA PHE A 420 -12.79 15.96 13.20
C PHE A 420 -11.85 15.99 11.99
N LEU A 421 -10.53 15.98 12.24
CA LEU A 421 -9.51 15.99 11.19
C LEU A 421 -9.54 14.72 10.33
N TRP A 422 -9.91 13.57 10.89
CA TRP A 422 -10.03 12.31 10.15
C TRP A 422 -11.16 12.32 9.12
N ASN A 423 -12.18 13.15 9.34
CA ASN A 423 -13.41 13.20 8.54
C ASN A 423 -13.49 14.46 7.64
N LEU A 424 -12.41 15.24 7.53
CA LEU A 424 -12.32 16.32 6.57
C LEU A 424 -12.31 15.77 5.15
N ARG A 425 -12.98 16.48 4.23
CA ARG A 425 -12.95 16.16 2.80
C ARG A 425 -11.62 16.55 2.18
N ASP A 426 -11.26 17.83 2.30
CA ASP A 426 -10.04 18.36 1.71
C ASP A 426 -8.85 18.05 2.61
N LEU A 427 -7.97 17.17 2.14
CA LEU A 427 -6.75 16.80 2.83
C LEU A 427 -5.57 17.64 2.36
N ASN A 428 -4.66 17.88 3.28
CA ASN A 428 -3.31 18.39 3.02
C ASN A 428 -2.31 17.67 3.93
N THR A 429 -1.02 17.83 3.63
CA THR A 429 0.07 17.21 4.39
C THR A 429 -0.02 17.53 5.89
N GLN A 430 -0.43 18.75 6.24
CA GLN A 430 -0.58 19.16 7.63
C GLN A 430 -1.72 18.41 8.32
N ILE A 431 -2.89 18.28 7.70
CA ILE A 431 -4.04 17.53 8.23
C ILE A 431 -3.68 16.04 8.41
N CYS A 432 -3.01 15.44 7.42
CA CYS A 432 -2.54 14.05 7.48
C CYS A 432 -1.61 13.80 8.67
N THR A 433 -0.77 14.78 9.00
CA THR A 433 0.10 14.73 10.17
C THR A 433 -0.69 14.98 11.46
N SER A 434 -1.47 16.05 11.50
CA SER A 434 -2.15 16.53 12.71
C SER A 434 -3.17 15.53 13.25
N LYS A 435 -3.87 14.76 12.40
CA LYS A 435 -4.84 13.77 12.89
C LYS A 435 -4.20 12.70 13.78
N ILE A 436 -3.00 12.24 13.45
CA ILE A 436 -2.25 11.27 14.25
C ILE A 436 -1.74 11.91 15.53
N TRP A 437 -1.19 13.12 15.43
CA TRP A 437 -0.72 13.87 16.60
C TRP A 437 -1.83 14.11 17.62
N MET A 438 -3.00 14.58 17.18
CA MET A 438 -4.12 14.87 18.07
C MET A 438 -4.66 13.60 18.73
N ALA A 439 -4.72 12.47 17.99
CA ALA A 439 -5.15 11.19 18.54
C ALA A 439 -4.18 10.68 19.61
N SER A 440 -2.88 10.62 19.28
CA SER A 440 -1.83 10.13 20.17
C SER A 440 -1.74 10.96 21.45
N LEU A 441 -1.61 12.29 21.32
CA LEU A 441 -1.54 13.19 22.46
C LEU A 441 -2.83 13.17 23.29
N GLY A 442 -3.99 13.11 22.63
CA GLY A 442 -5.28 13.05 23.30
C GLY A 442 -5.44 11.81 24.18
N TYR A 443 -5.15 10.63 23.64
CA TYR A 443 -5.18 9.39 24.40
C TYR A 443 -4.09 9.33 25.48
N ASN A 444 -2.88 9.81 25.20
CA ASN A 444 -1.81 9.84 26.18
C ASN A 444 -2.17 10.74 27.37
N VAL A 445 -2.73 11.94 27.14
CA VAL A 445 -3.21 12.83 28.20
C VAL A 445 -4.38 12.20 28.97
N LEU A 446 -5.39 11.67 28.26
CA LEU A 446 -6.58 11.07 28.89
C LEU A 446 -6.21 9.85 29.74
N ILE A 447 -5.62 8.83 29.12
CA ILE A 447 -5.29 7.55 29.75
C ILE A 447 -4.12 7.73 30.73
N GLY A 448 -3.08 8.46 30.35
CA GLY A 448 -1.88 8.65 31.18
C GLY A 448 -2.20 9.30 32.52
N PHE A 449 -3.05 10.34 32.56
CA PHE A 449 -3.44 10.96 33.82
C PHE A 449 -4.33 10.06 34.69
N ILE A 450 -5.22 9.25 34.09
CA ILE A 450 -6.03 8.26 34.81
C ILE A 450 -5.11 7.22 35.46
N ILE A 451 -4.18 6.65 34.69
CA ILE A 451 -3.24 5.63 35.14
C ILE A 451 -2.36 6.18 36.26
N ILE A 452 -1.73 7.34 36.08
CA ILE A 452 -0.79 7.90 37.06
C ILE A 452 -1.50 8.22 38.37
N LYS A 453 -2.66 8.86 38.32
CA LYS A 453 -3.42 9.14 39.54
C LYS A 453 -3.84 7.85 40.24
N SER A 454 -4.28 6.84 39.49
CA SER A 454 -4.59 5.50 40.03
C SER A 454 -3.38 4.83 40.68
N SER A 455 -2.20 4.92 40.06
CA SER A 455 -0.95 4.39 40.62
C SER A 455 -0.55 5.10 41.91
N LEU A 456 -0.66 6.43 41.95
CA LEU A 456 -0.36 7.22 43.16
C LEU A 456 -1.34 6.93 44.29
N ILE A 457 -2.64 6.72 43.98
CA ILE A 457 -3.64 6.24 44.95
C ILE A 457 -3.24 4.88 45.51
N TYR A 458 -2.90 3.92 44.63
CA TYR A 458 -2.48 2.58 45.04
C TYR A 458 -1.24 2.60 45.95
N PHE A 459 -0.21 3.38 45.58
CA PHE A 459 0.99 3.50 46.41
C PHE A 459 0.70 4.13 47.77
N LYS A 460 -0.17 5.14 47.80
CA LYS A 460 -0.60 5.76 49.04
C LYS A 460 -1.38 4.79 49.94
N PHE A 461 -2.32 4.04 49.38
CA PHE A 461 -3.06 3.02 50.12
C PHE A 461 -2.11 1.97 50.72
N LYS A 462 -1.13 1.49 49.94
CA LYS A 462 -0.12 0.54 50.43
C LYS A 462 0.71 1.11 51.58
N GLU A 463 1.08 2.38 51.51
CA GLU A 463 1.81 3.07 52.58
C GLU A 463 0.97 3.23 53.85
N MET A 464 -0.32 3.55 53.71
CA MET A 464 -1.25 3.63 54.86
C MET A 464 -1.42 2.27 55.55
N VAL A 465 -1.63 1.19 54.79
CA VAL A 465 -1.73 -0.17 55.34
C VAL A 465 -0.44 -0.57 56.06
N LYS A 466 0.73 -0.22 55.51
CA LYS A 466 2.03 -0.56 56.10
C LYS A 466 2.34 0.26 57.36
N SER A 467 2.10 1.58 57.32
CA SER A 467 2.39 2.50 58.42
C SER A 467 1.33 2.49 59.53
N LYS A 468 0.16 1.87 59.28
CA LYS A 468 -1.05 1.98 60.11
C LYS A 468 -1.44 3.44 60.38
N ASN A 469 -1.07 4.35 59.49
CA ASN A 469 -1.44 5.75 59.57
C ASN A 469 -2.78 5.97 58.86
N GLU A 470 -3.78 6.43 59.60
CA GLU A 470 -5.13 6.72 59.10
C GLU A 470 -5.23 8.13 58.48
N LYS A 471 -4.19 8.96 58.58
CA LYS A 471 -4.22 10.32 58.00
C LYS A 471 -4.19 10.26 56.47
N ILE A 472 -5.31 10.63 55.85
CA ILE A 472 -5.42 10.78 54.41
C ILE A 472 -5.11 12.23 54.04
N SER A 473 -4.38 12.40 52.94
CA SER A 473 -4.09 13.72 52.37
C SER A 473 -4.35 13.69 50.86
N PRO A 474 -4.72 14.81 50.23
CA PRO A 474 -4.92 14.84 48.78
C PRO A 474 -3.60 14.63 48.04
N ILE A 475 -3.66 14.05 46.84
CA ILE A 475 -2.49 13.90 45.96
C ILE A 475 -2.30 15.23 45.23
N PRO A 476 -1.15 15.92 45.40
CA PRO A 476 -0.93 17.21 44.76
C PRO A 476 -0.80 17.03 43.24
N PHE A 477 -1.44 17.92 42.48
CA PHE A 477 -1.41 17.91 41.01
C PHE A 477 0.00 17.91 40.43
N GLY A 478 0.92 18.68 41.02
CA GLY A 478 2.33 18.72 40.59
C GLY A 478 3.02 17.36 40.62
N ARG A 479 2.63 16.46 41.55
CA ARG A 479 3.18 15.09 41.60
C ARG A 479 2.64 14.23 40.46
N ILE A 480 1.38 14.42 40.05
CA ILE A 480 0.79 13.73 38.90
C ILE A 480 1.51 14.17 37.62
N VAL A 481 1.66 15.48 37.43
CA VAL A 481 2.37 16.04 36.27
C VAL A 481 3.81 15.55 36.20
N LEU A 482 4.54 15.53 37.32
CA LEU A 482 5.92 15.03 37.36
C LEU A 482 6.05 13.59 36.85
N TRP A 483 5.08 12.72 37.17
CA TRP A 483 5.06 11.33 36.69
C TRP A 483 4.59 11.21 35.24
N PHE A 484 3.82 12.19 34.75
CA PHE A 484 3.27 12.19 33.39
C PHE A 484 4.24 12.72 32.34
N VAL A 485 5.03 13.75 32.69
CA VAL A 485 5.95 14.42 31.76
C VAL A 485 6.86 13.43 30.99
N PRO A 486 7.45 12.38 31.60
CA PRO A 486 8.22 11.40 30.85
C PRO A 486 7.42 10.66 29.77
N LEU A 487 6.15 10.29 30.05
CA LEU A 487 5.28 9.63 29.06
C LEU A 487 4.93 10.58 27.92
N LEU A 488 4.69 11.85 28.22
CA LEU A 488 4.43 12.88 27.21
C LEU A 488 5.66 13.12 26.33
N ILE A 489 6.87 13.19 26.92
CA ILE A 489 8.11 13.39 26.17
C ILE A 489 8.34 12.24 25.20
N ILE A 490 8.17 10.99 25.63
CA ILE A 490 8.34 9.81 24.76
C ILE A 490 7.39 9.89 23.57
N ASP A 491 6.10 10.16 23.83
CA ASP A 491 5.08 10.28 22.77
C ASP A 491 5.39 11.43 21.80
N CYS A 492 5.75 12.61 22.30
CA CYS A 492 6.18 13.73 21.45
C CYS A 492 7.41 13.39 20.60
N VAL A 493 8.40 12.67 21.14
CA VAL A 493 9.58 12.24 20.37
C VAL A 493 9.18 11.28 19.25
N LEU A 494 8.33 10.30 19.53
CA LEU A 494 7.83 9.37 18.51
C LEU A 494 7.05 10.11 17.42
N LEU A 495 6.21 11.05 17.79
CA LEU A 495 5.43 11.87 16.86
C LEU A 495 6.30 12.80 16.01
N ILE A 496 7.39 13.35 16.56
CA ILE A 496 8.37 14.14 15.79
C ILE A 496 9.07 13.26 14.75
N ILE A 497 9.53 12.06 15.14
CA ILE A 497 10.18 11.11 14.22
C ILE A 497 9.20 10.67 13.12
N TYR A 498 7.94 10.42 13.47
CA TYR A 498 6.89 10.14 12.49
C TYR A 498 6.74 11.28 11.48
N SER A 499 6.65 12.53 11.94
CA SER A 499 6.48 13.69 11.06
C SER A 499 7.69 13.93 10.15
N THR A 500 8.91 13.72 10.64
CA THR A 500 10.14 14.03 9.88
C THR A 500 10.57 12.89 8.97
N SER A 501 10.57 11.65 9.46
CA SER A 501 11.04 10.47 8.73
C SER A 501 9.92 9.72 8.01
N GLY A 502 8.68 9.82 8.48
CA GLY A 502 7.53 9.13 7.88
C GLY A 502 6.98 9.78 6.61
N ASN A 503 7.29 11.06 6.40
CA ASN A 503 6.78 11.91 5.32
C ASN A 503 5.26 11.73 5.04
N PRO A 504 4.40 11.90 6.07
CA PRO A 504 2.95 11.73 5.91
C PRO A 504 2.41 12.75 4.91
N GLY A 505 1.88 12.27 3.78
CA GLY A 505 1.46 13.11 2.66
C GLY A 505 0.06 12.78 2.17
N LYS A 506 -0.53 13.71 1.41
CA LYS A 506 -1.76 13.42 0.65
C LYS A 506 -1.40 12.80 -0.69
N ILE A 507 -2.20 11.84 -1.14
CA ILE A 507 -2.15 11.30 -2.50
C ILE A 507 -3.58 11.14 -3.03
N ASP A 508 -3.74 11.39 -4.32
CA ASP A 508 -4.99 11.16 -5.05
C ASP A 508 -4.96 9.71 -5.54
N SER A 509 -5.71 8.87 -4.83
CA SER A 509 -5.76 7.43 -5.04
C SER A 509 -6.82 7.08 -6.08
N LEU A 510 -6.40 6.63 -7.26
CA LEU A 510 -7.28 6.18 -8.35
C LEU A 510 -7.73 4.74 -8.14
N GLY A 511 -9.00 4.43 -8.47
CA GLY A 511 -9.52 3.05 -8.47
C GLY A 511 -9.55 2.34 -7.11
N LEU A 512 -9.36 3.08 -6.00
CA LEU A 512 -9.38 2.53 -4.64
C LEU A 512 -10.81 2.38 -4.10
N ASP A 513 -11.02 1.38 -3.24
CA ASP A 513 -12.33 1.08 -2.63
C ASP A 513 -13.46 0.81 -3.66
N GLY A 514 -13.11 0.32 -4.85
CA GLY A 514 -14.08 -0.05 -5.90
C GLY A 514 -14.65 1.14 -6.69
N ILE A 515 -14.04 2.32 -6.63
CA ILE A 515 -14.36 3.46 -7.51
C ILE A 515 -13.88 3.18 -8.95
N GLY A 516 -14.41 3.94 -9.91
CA GLY A 516 -14.06 3.81 -11.33
C GLY A 516 -12.57 4.08 -11.63
N ARG A 517 -12.09 3.62 -12.79
CA ARG A 517 -10.69 3.78 -13.25
C ARG A 517 -10.21 5.24 -13.26
N TYR A 518 -11.11 6.18 -13.57
CA TYR A 518 -10.84 7.63 -13.62
C TYR A 518 -11.47 8.39 -12.45
N GLU A 519 -11.89 7.67 -11.42
CA GLU A 519 -12.36 8.24 -10.19
C GLU A 519 -11.25 8.13 -9.14
N TYR A 520 -11.08 9.19 -8.34
CA TYR A 520 -10.08 9.20 -7.28
C TYR A 520 -10.67 9.65 -5.95
N THR A 521 -10.02 9.24 -4.88
CA THR A 521 -10.30 9.71 -3.52
C THR A 521 -9.02 10.17 -2.84
N GLN A 522 -9.12 11.16 -1.95
CA GLN A 522 -7.96 11.69 -1.25
C GLN A 522 -7.65 10.81 -0.03
N ASN A 523 -6.41 10.32 0.04
CA ASN A 523 -5.93 9.51 1.16
C ASN A 523 -4.63 10.07 1.74
N CYS A 524 -4.43 9.85 3.04
CA CYS A 524 -3.14 10.08 3.66
C CYS A 524 -2.30 8.80 3.60
N VAL A 525 -1.11 8.90 3.04
CA VAL A 525 -0.15 7.80 2.94
C VAL A 525 1.15 8.18 3.63
N ASN A 526 1.82 7.17 4.18
CA ASN A 526 3.15 7.30 4.76
C ASN A 526 4.12 6.45 3.95
N ASN A 527 5.41 6.72 4.11
CA ASN A 527 6.42 5.76 3.69
C ASN A 527 6.52 4.60 4.68
N LEU A 528 7.31 3.58 4.32
CA LEU A 528 7.55 2.40 5.15
C LEU A 528 8.05 2.76 6.56
N THR A 529 8.93 3.76 6.67
CA THR A 529 9.43 4.23 7.98
C THR A 529 8.29 4.79 8.83
N GLY A 530 7.40 5.59 8.25
CA GLY A 530 6.25 6.16 8.93
C GLY A 530 5.31 5.10 9.47
N ASP A 531 5.04 4.05 8.69
CA ASP A 531 4.22 2.93 9.13
C ASP A 531 4.87 2.15 10.30
N ILE A 532 6.19 1.93 10.24
CA ILE A 532 6.94 1.32 11.35
C ILE A 532 6.81 2.17 12.63
N ILE A 533 6.93 3.50 12.53
CA ILE A 533 6.79 4.39 13.69
C ILE A 533 5.35 4.35 14.23
N LEU A 534 4.32 4.28 13.38
CA LEU A 534 2.93 4.12 13.82
C LEU A 534 2.72 2.82 14.62
N TYR A 535 3.34 1.72 14.21
CA TYR A 535 3.31 0.48 14.99
C TYR A 535 4.02 0.63 16.34
N ILE A 536 5.14 1.35 16.41
CA ILE A 536 5.82 1.63 17.68
C ILE A 536 4.94 2.48 18.60
N ILE A 537 4.27 3.51 18.07
CA ILE A 537 3.30 4.33 18.82
C ILE A 537 2.15 3.47 19.34
N LEU A 538 1.63 2.55 18.52
CA LEU A 538 0.58 1.62 18.92
C LEU A 538 1.04 0.71 20.08
N VAL A 539 2.26 0.16 20.01
CA VAL A 539 2.85 -0.66 21.08
C VAL A 539 3.03 0.16 22.35
N PHE A 540 3.52 1.41 22.25
CA PHE A 540 3.66 2.31 23.39
C PHE A 540 2.33 2.54 24.13
N HIS A 541 1.27 2.87 23.40
CA HIS A 541 -0.07 3.04 23.99
C HIS A 541 -0.63 1.72 24.54
N GLY A 542 -0.38 0.60 23.85
CA GLY A 542 -0.76 -0.74 24.31
C GLY A 542 -0.11 -1.10 25.66
N LEU A 543 1.17 -0.77 25.85
CA LEU A 543 1.89 -0.98 27.12
C LEU A 543 1.34 -0.09 28.24
N GLN A 544 1.00 1.17 27.94
CA GLN A 544 0.33 2.06 28.90
C GLN A 544 -0.99 1.43 29.35
N LEU A 545 -1.82 0.98 28.40
CA LEU A 545 -3.12 0.40 28.69
C LEU A 545 -3.01 -0.90 29.50
N LEU A 546 -2.05 -1.77 29.16
CA LEU A 546 -1.77 -2.99 29.91
C LEU A 546 -1.37 -2.69 31.37
N TYR A 547 -0.47 -1.71 31.57
CA TYR A 547 -0.12 -1.25 32.92
C TYR A 547 -1.33 -0.66 33.65
N GLY A 548 -2.17 0.12 32.95
CA GLY A 548 -3.44 0.62 33.46
C GLY A 548 -4.34 -0.50 33.98
N CYS A 549 -4.50 -1.59 33.23
CA CYS A 549 -5.27 -2.77 33.64
C CYS A 549 -4.70 -3.43 34.90
N VAL A 550 -3.37 -3.53 35.02
CA VAL A 550 -2.71 -4.07 36.22
C VAL A 550 -3.00 -3.20 37.45
N ILE A 551 -2.96 -1.88 37.28
CA ILE A 551 -3.26 -0.94 38.36
C ILE A 551 -4.75 -0.97 38.71
N ALA A 552 -5.65 -0.96 37.72
CA ALA A 552 -7.10 -1.09 37.90
C ALA A 552 -7.47 -2.37 38.68
N TRP A 553 -6.81 -3.49 38.37
CA TRP A 553 -6.98 -4.75 39.11
C TRP A 553 -6.54 -4.62 40.57
N LYS A 554 -5.41 -3.94 40.82
CA LYS A 554 -4.87 -3.74 42.17
C LYS A 554 -5.68 -2.75 43.00
N THR A 555 -6.31 -1.75 42.40
CA THR A 555 -7.13 -0.75 43.11
C THR A 555 -8.54 -1.26 43.43
N ARG A 556 -9.03 -2.33 42.79
CA ARG A 556 -10.34 -2.92 43.05
C ARG A 556 -10.59 -3.33 44.51
N VAL A 557 -9.55 -3.68 45.26
CA VAL A 557 -9.69 -4.07 46.68
C VAL A 557 -9.81 -2.88 47.63
N ILE A 558 -9.62 -1.65 47.14
CA ILE A 558 -9.68 -0.44 47.94
C ILE A 558 -11.13 -0.01 48.06
N ASP A 559 -11.75 -0.31 49.21
CA ASP A 559 -13.15 0.00 49.50
C ASP A 559 -13.28 1.18 50.49
N LEU A 560 -12.47 2.21 50.28
CA LEU A 560 -12.52 3.45 51.08
C LEU A 560 -13.25 4.51 50.27
N GLU A 561 -14.24 5.17 50.86
CA GLU A 561 -15.05 6.21 50.19
C GLU A 561 -14.21 7.36 49.62
N GLU A 562 -13.06 7.62 50.23
CA GLU A 562 -12.09 8.64 49.81
C GLU A 562 -11.34 8.26 48.51
N PHE A 563 -11.22 6.96 48.22
CA PHE A 563 -10.58 6.43 47.03
C PHE A 563 -11.58 5.85 46.01
N ILE A 564 -12.88 6.16 46.16
CA ILE A 564 -13.93 5.63 45.28
C ILE A 564 -13.69 5.95 43.79
N GLU A 565 -13.07 7.09 43.51
CA GLU A 565 -12.69 7.53 42.16
C GLU A 565 -11.76 6.52 41.44
N ALA A 566 -10.99 5.71 42.18
CA ALA A 566 -10.15 4.67 41.59
C ALA A 566 -10.96 3.56 40.89
N HIS A 567 -12.22 3.35 41.29
CA HIS A 567 -13.14 2.41 40.62
C HIS A 567 -13.69 3.00 39.32
N ASP A 568 -13.98 4.30 39.29
CA ASP A 568 -14.39 5.00 38.07
C ASP A 568 -13.27 4.97 37.03
N PHE A 569 -12.04 5.20 37.47
CA PHE A 569 -10.83 5.07 36.64
C PHE A 569 -10.61 3.66 36.11
N ALA A 570 -10.79 2.64 36.97
CA ALA A 570 -10.69 1.25 36.55
C ALA A 570 -11.73 0.93 35.46
N THR A 571 -12.97 1.39 35.64
CA THR A 571 -14.06 1.20 34.66
C THR A 571 -13.73 1.87 33.32
N ALA A 572 -13.21 3.09 33.33
CA ALA A 572 -12.77 3.79 32.13
C ALA A 572 -11.63 3.06 31.39
N ILE A 573 -10.61 2.56 32.13
CA ILE A 573 -9.51 1.79 31.54
C ILE A 573 -10.02 0.49 30.90
N TYR A 574 -10.91 -0.24 31.59
CA TYR A 574 -11.48 -1.48 31.05
C TYR A 574 -12.31 -1.22 29.80
N LEU A 575 -13.07 -0.12 29.75
CA LEU A 575 -13.83 0.28 28.57
C LEU A 575 -12.92 0.53 27.36
N ILE A 576 -11.87 1.35 27.53
CA ILE A 576 -10.92 1.64 26.45
C ILE A 576 -10.22 0.35 26.00
N THR A 577 -9.82 -0.50 26.93
CA THR A 577 -9.17 -1.79 26.62
C THR A 577 -10.10 -2.68 25.80
N PHE A 578 -11.35 -2.81 26.20
CA PHE A 578 -12.34 -3.58 25.46
C PHE A 578 -12.58 -3.02 24.05
N CYS A 579 -12.71 -1.70 23.91
CA CYS A 579 -12.86 -1.07 22.60
C CYS A 579 -11.63 -1.32 21.72
N SER A 580 -10.42 -1.20 22.28
CA SER A 580 -9.17 -1.41 21.53
C SER A 580 -9.05 -2.84 21.01
N PHE A 581 -9.47 -3.84 21.78
CA PHE A 581 -9.49 -5.23 21.35
C PHE A 581 -10.44 -5.46 20.17
N ILE A 582 -11.64 -4.87 20.22
CA ILE A 582 -12.60 -4.95 19.11
C ILE A 582 -12.04 -4.29 17.84
N ILE A 583 -11.45 -3.09 17.97
CA ILE A 583 -10.86 -2.37 16.82
C ILE A 583 -9.79 -3.22 16.15
N VAL A 584 -8.84 -3.78 16.92
CA VAL A 584 -7.73 -4.56 16.36
C VAL A 584 -8.26 -5.74 15.55
N ILE A 585 -9.26 -6.47 16.05
CA ILE A 585 -9.85 -7.60 15.32
C ILE A 585 -10.58 -7.13 14.05
N LEU A 586 -11.37 -6.06 14.14
CA LEU A 586 -12.09 -5.53 12.98
C LEU A 586 -11.15 -5.02 11.89
N MET A 587 -10.01 -4.43 12.27
CA MET A 587 -9.04 -3.89 11.31
C MET A 587 -8.38 -4.97 10.46
N VAL A 588 -8.22 -6.18 10.96
CA VAL A 588 -7.62 -7.29 10.19
C VAL A 588 -8.48 -7.69 8.99
N GLY A 589 -9.81 -7.56 9.10
CA GLY A 589 -10.74 -7.96 8.03
C GLY A 589 -11.11 -6.86 7.04
N VAL A 590 -10.74 -5.60 7.30
CA VAL A 590 -11.21 -4.45 6.52
C VAL A 590 -10.14 -4.01 5.53
N THR A 591 -10.41 -4.23 4.24
CA THR A 591 -9.56 -3.77 3.13
C THR A 591 -9.86 -2.33 2.72
N SER A 592 -11.13 -1.89 2.84
CA SER A 592 -11.53 -0.54 2.45
C SER A 592 -11.02 0.53 3.41
N THR A 593 -10.41 1.57 2.84
CA THR A 593 -9.88 2.71 3.59
C THR A 593 -11.00 3.52 4.25
N SER A 594 -12.14 3.69 3.58
CA SER A 594 -13.31 4.38 4.09
C SER A 594 -13.92 3.67 5.31
N ASN A 595 -14.06 2.35 5.23
CA ASN A 595 -14.55 1.52 6.33
C ASN A 595 -13.59 1.58 7.54
N ARG A 596 -12.29 1.54 7.29
CA ARG A 596 -11.27 1.70 8.34
C ARG A 596 -11.42 3.03 9.07
N ASN A 597 -11.51 4.15 8.35
CA ASN A 597 -11.66 5.48 8.94
C ASN A 597 -12.95 5.61 9.78
N THR A 598 -14.04 5.00 9.31
CA THR A 598 -15.32 4.94 10.00
C THR A 598 -15.22 4.20 11.33
N ILE A 599 -14.58 3.02 11.34
CA ILE A 599 -14.41 2.22 12.56
C ILE A 599 -13.55 2.94 13.60
N ILE A 600 -12.44 3.55 13.17
CA ILE A 600 -11.56 4.35 14.06
C ILE A 600 -12.36 5.49 14.68
N SER A 601 -13.10 6.26 13.87
CA SER A 601 -13.88 7.41 14.34
C SER A 601 -14.97 7.02 15.32
N ALA A 602 -15.73 5.96 15.02
CA ALA A 602 -16.82 5.48 15.87
C ALA A 602 -16.32 5.02 17.24
N CYS A 603 -15.25 4.23 17.28
CA CYS A 603 -14.71 3.72 18.54
C CYS A 603 -14.01 4.82 19.34
N ALA A 604 -13.34 5.76 18.67
CA ALA A 604 -12.72 6.90 19.33
C ALA A 604 -13.76 7.75 20.06
N ILE A 605 -14.83 8.17 19.38
CA ILE A 605 -15.94 8.94 19.98
C ILE A 605 -16.55 8.15 21.14
N PHE A 606 -16.88 6.87 20.91
CA PHE A 606 -17.57 6.08 21.93
C PHE A 606 -16.73 5.95 23.20
N SER A 607 -15.43 5.67 23.05
CA SER A 607 -14.53 5.50 24.20
C SER A 607 -14.25 6.82 24.91
N SER A 608 -13.92 7.90 24.20
CA SER A 608 -13.63 9.20 24.81
C SER A 608 -14.86 9.78 25.52
N PHE A 609 -16.02 9.78 24.86
CA PHE A 609 -17.26 10.31 25.41
C PHE A 609 -17.72 9.51 26.64
N SER A 610 -17.68 8.18 26.57
CA SER A 610 -18.07 7.34 27.70
C SER A 610 -17.12 7.50 28.89
N CYS A 611 -15.80 7.67 28.66
CA CYS A 611 -14.85 7.96 29.73
C CYS A 611 -15.16 9.28 30.43
N VAL A 612 -15.49 10.34 29.67
CA VAL A 612 -15.93 11.62 30.24
C VAL A 612 -17.19 11.43 31.09
N LEU A 613 -18.20 10.71 30.60
CA LEU A 613 -19.41 10.43 31.35
C LEU A 613 -19.18 9.61 32.62
N ILE A 614 -18.33 8.58 32.59
CA ILE A 614 -18.00 7.77 33.77
C ILE A 614 -17.32 8.63 34.84
N ILE A 615 -16.28 9.38 34.47
CA ILE A 615 -15.46 10.13 35.43
C ILE A 615 -16.20 11.34 35.99
N PHE A 616 -16.89 12.11 35.15
CA PHE A 616 -17.59 13.32 35.59
C PHE A 616 -19.01 13.05 36.05
N GLY A 617 -19.70 12.06 35.49
CA GLY A 617 -21.02 11.64 35.95
C GLY A 617 -20.99 11.17 37.40
N ALA A 618 -20.00 10.36 37.79
CA ALA A 618 -19.81 9.96 39.19
C ALA A 618 -19.59 11.16 40.13
N LYS A 619 -18.83 12.17 39.69
CA LYS A 619 -18.59 13.40 40.47
C LYS A 619 -19.87 14.23 40.63
N PHE A 620 -20.61 14.46 39.54
CA PHE A 620 -21.86 15.23 39.62
C PHE A 620 -22.92 14.50 40.44
N TRP A 621 -22.96 13.17 40.39
CA TRP A 621 -23.85 12.36 41.22
C TRP A 621 -23.55 12.55 42.72
N LYS A 622 -22.27 12.56 43.11
CA LYS A 622 -21.84 12.80 44.50
C LYS A 622 -22.17 14.21 45.00
N ILE A 623 -22.20 15.20 44.10
CA ILE A 623 -22.64 16.57 44.44
C ILE A 623 -24.15 16.62 44.65
N TYR A 624 -24.92 15.91 43.81
CA TYR A 624 -26.39 15.90 43.88
C TYR A 624 -26.91 15.13 45.10
N LYS A 625 -26.27 14.00 45.44
CA LYS A 625 -26.51 13.25 46.68
C LYS A 625 -25.26 13.32 47.55
N PRO A 626 -25.06 14.38 48.35
CA PRO A 626 -24.07 14.32 49.41
C PRO A 626 -24.47 13.15 50.30
N VAL A 627 -23.59 12.15 50.42
CA VAL A 627 -23.74 11.11 51.42
C VAL A 627 -23.78 11.82 52.77
N GLU A 628 -24.79 11.54 53.58
CA GLU A 628 -24.83 12.02 54.97
C GLU A 628 -23.50 11.58 55.60
N ASP A 629 -22.75 12.56 56.09
CA ASP A 629 -21.51 12.34 56.82
C ASP A 629 -21.91 11.55 58.08
N ASP A 630 -21.93 10.22 57.97
CA ASP A 630 -22.05 9.31 59.08
C ASP A 630 -20.82 9.60 59.93
N GLY A 631 -20.92 10.59 60.83
CA GLY A 631 -19.83 11.03 61.68
C GLY A 631 -19.38 9.92 62.61
N LEU A 632 -18.67 8.93 62.09
CA LEU A 632 -18.38 7.64 62.71
C LEU A 632 -17.24 6.94 61.94
N PRO A 633 -16.49 6.05 62.60
CA PRO A 633 -15.16 6.38 63.08
C PRO A 633 -14.07 5.62 62.31
N GLN A 634 -12.84 6.16 62.38
CA GLN A 634 -11.55 5.44 62.30
C GLN A 634 -11.63 4.08 61.58
N ILE A 635 -11.34 4.15 60.29
CA ILE A 635 -11.22 3.06 59.32
C ILE A 635 -10.67 1.78 59.99
N LYS A 636 -11.55 0.79 60.23
CA LYS A 636 -11.10 -0.57 60.57
C LYS A 636 -10.53 -1.22 59.32
N LEU A 637 -9.27 -0.93 59.02
CA LEU A 637 -8.46 -1.76 58.13
C LEU A 637 -8.52 -3.20 58.67
N LYS A 638 -9.28 -4.08 58.01
CA LYS A 638 -9.22 -5.52 58.31
C LYS A 638 -7.76 -5.94 58.12
N PRO A 639 -7.07 -6.47 59.14
CA PRO A 639 -5.72 -6.94 58.98
C PRO A 639 -5.70 -8.00 57.87
N GLN A 640 -4.95 -7.74 56.80
CA GLN A 640 -4.60 -8.77 55.84
C GLN A 640 -4.00 -9.93 56.65
N LYS A 641 -4.54 -11.14 56.47
CA LYS A 641 -4.02 -12.37 57.10
C LYS A 641 -2.55 -12.49 56.74
N SER A 642 -1.68 -12.03 57.63
CA SER A 642 -0.25 -12.29 57.57
C SER A 642 -0.10 -13.79 57.78
N TYR A 643 0.33 -14.47 56.72
CA TYR A 643 0.80 -15.85 56.75
C TYR A 643 2.13 -15.85 57.52
N SER A 644 2.07 -15.66 58.85
CA SER A 644 3.23 -15.75 59.73
C SER A 644 3.04 -16.95 60.64
N GLY A 645 3.84 -17.97 60.37
CA GLY A 645 3.86 -19.23 61.10
C GLY A 645 4.05 -19.03 62.60
N SER A 646 3.40 -19.93 63.33
CA SER A 646 3.55 -20.22 64.75
C SER A 646 5.00 -20.15 65.23
N GLY A 647 5.36 -19.07 65.93
CA GLY A 647 6.60 -18.94 66.71
C GLY A 647 6.22 -18.46 68.10
N GLY A 648 6.52 -19.29 69.11
CA GLY A 648 5.93 -19.24 70.44
C GLY A 648 6.35 -18.07 71.33
N SER A 649 5.39 -17.69 72.18
CA SER A 649 5.49 -17.47 73.63
C SER A 649 6.79 -16.87 74.19
N GLY A 650 6.69 -15.65 74.70
CA GLY A 650 7.56 -15.15 75.76
C GLY A 650 7.12 -13.80 76.30
N ASN A 651 6.54 -13.81 77.51
CA ASN A 651 6.70 -12.87 78.65
C ASN A 651 6.82 -11.35 78.37
N SER A 652 6.33 -10.42 79.18
CA SER A 652 5.55 -10.37 80.42
C SER A 652 5.56 -8.89 80.85
N SER A 653 4.41 -8.40 81.34
CA SER A 653 4.25 -7.44 82.45
C SER A 653 4.93 -6.05 82.45
N GLY A 654 4.09 -5.03 82.70
CA GLY A 654 4.44 -3.69 83.24
C GLY A 654 4.13 -2.58 82.22
N SER A 655 3.38 -1.51 82.50
CA SER A 655 3.15 -0.78 83.73
C SER A 655 1.87 0.08 83.58
N LYS A 656 1.20 0.34 84.71
CA LYS A 656 0.04 1.22 84.90
C LYS A 656 0.44 2.69 84.75
N SER A 657 -0.44 3.51 84.17
CA SER A 657 -0.55 4.93 84.53
C SER A 657 -1.96 5.46 84.29
N LYS A 658 -2.56 5.96 85.37
CA LYS A 658 -3.84 6.68 85.49
C LYS A 658 -3.66 8.15 85.08
N LYS A 659 -4.72 8.77 84.53
CA LYS A 659 -5.27 10.12 84.85
C LYS A 659 -6.28 10.51 83.75
N THR A 660 -7.61 10.48 84.00
CA THR A 660 -8.50 11.50 84.61
C THR A 660 -8.88 12.68 83.70
N SER A 661 -10.13 13.12 83.91
CA SER A 661 -10.85 14.34 83.48
C SER A 661 -11.51 14.27 82.09
N ALA A 662 -12.83 14.01 81.99
CA ALA A 662 -13.98 14.85 82.35
C ALA A 662 -14.20 16.02 81.37
N HIS A 663 -15.23 15.92 80.53
CA HIS A 663 -16.09 17.08 80.25
C HIS A 663 -17.48 16.69 79.75
N SER A 664 -18.47 17.08 80.57
CA SER A 664 -19.86 17.48 80.30
C SER A 664 -20.57 17.02 79.03
N SER A 665 -21.59 16.21 79.25
CA SER A 665 -22.79 16.02 78.44
C SER A 665 -23.67 17.28 78.45
N THR A 666 -24.02 17.79 77.27
CA THR A 666 -25.09 18.79 77.10
C THR A 666 -26.22 18.14 76.30
N SER A 667 -27.29 17.79 77.01
CA SER A 667 -28.55 17.26 76.48
C SER A 667 -29.39 18.38 75.88
N GLY A 668 -29.49 18.42 74.55
CA GLY A 668 -30.40 19.29 73.81
C GLY A 668 -31.54 18.47 73.21
N VAL A 669 -32.67 18.41 73.91
CA VAL A 669 -33.93 17.85 73.41
C VAL A 669 -34.69 18.96 72.67
N LYS A 670 -34.92 18.80 71.37
CA LYS A 670 -36.03 19.47 70.66
C LYS A 670 -36.69 18.50 69.70
N SER A 671 -37.85 18.02 70.13
CA SER A 671 -38.85 17.27 69.38
C SER A 671 -39.86 18.24 68.73
N GLY A 672 -40.39 17.85 67.57
CA GLY A 672 -41.49 18.51 66.87
C GLY A 672 -41.02 19.10 65.52
N THR A 673 -41.63 18.86 64.38
CA THR A 673 -43.02 18.47 64.11
C THR A 673 -43.09 17.91 62.70
N SER A 674 -43.84 16.83 62.53
CA SER A 674 -44.21 16.18 61.28
C SER A 674 -45.19 17.03 60.45
N ALA A 675 -44.98 17.10 59.14
CA ALA A 675 -46.04 17.35 58.15
C ALA A 675 -45.74 16.54 56.88
N PRO A 676 -46.68 15.70 56.39
CA PRO A 676 -46.45 14.80 55.26
C PRO A 676 -46.85 15.47 53.94
N THR A 677 -45.91 15.62 53.01
CA THR A 677 -46.24 16.02 51.63
C THR A 677 -46.37 14.78 50.76
N GLN A 678 -47.60 14.50 50.34
CA GLN A 678 -47.92 13.53 49.30
C GLN A 678 -47.30 14.00 47.96
N THR A 679 -46.45 13.18 47.36
CA THR A 679 -46.14 13.28 45.93
C THR A 679 -46.33 11.93 45.26
N SER A 680 -47.08 12.01 44.17
CA SER A 680 -47.62 10.97 43.32
C SER A 680 -46.60 9.95 42.84
N GLN A 681 -46.95 8.67 43.00
CA GLN A 681 -46.33 7.52 42.35
C GLN A 681 -46.51 7.63 40.83
N SER A 682 -45.42 7.93 40.12
CA SER A 682 -45.32 7.71 38.68
C SER A 682 -44.70 6.34 38.45
N ALA A 683 -45.45 5.48 37.76
CA ALA A 683 -45.08 4.12 37.42
C ALA A 683 -43.88 4.09 36.47
N MET A 684 -42.70 3.74 36.99
CA MET A 684 -41.63 3.19 36.13
C MET A 684 -41.80 1.68 36.07
N ALA A 685 -42.30 1.21 34.93
CA ALA A 685 -42.33 -0.19 34.57
C ALA A 685 -40.91 -0.76 34.63
N SER A 686 -40.69 -1.70 35.54
CA SER A 686 -39.47 -2.48 35.67
C SER A 686 -39.28 -3.34 34.41
N ILE A 687 -38.37 -2.92 33.54
CA ILE A 687 -37.90 -3.76 32.43
C ILE A 687 -37.09 -4.91 33.06
N ASN A 688 -37.64 -6.12 32.97
CA ASN A 688 -37.05 -7.33 33.51
C ASN A 688 -35.85 -7.76 32.63
N ILE A 689 -34.64 -7.39 33.05
CA ILE A 689 -33.37 -7.62 32.35
C ILE A 689 -32.97 -9.11 32.30
N GLN A 690 -33.72 -10.02 32.94
CA GLN A 690 -33.39 -11.45 32.92
C GLN A 690 -33.48 -12.12 31.54
N ASN A 691 -34.06 -11.47 30.52
CA ASN A 691 -34.14 -12.05 29.17
C ASN A 691 -32.92 -11.78 28.28
N PHE A 692 -31.93 -10.99 28.71
CA PHE A 692 -30.74 -10.67 27.88
C PHE A 692 -29.46 -11.40 28.26
N VAL A 693 -29.47 -12.23 29.31
CA VAL A 693 -28.28 -12.97 29.74
C VAL A 693 -28.30 -14.39 29.18
N ASN A 694 -27.55 -14.53 28.08
CA ASN A 694 -26.81 -15.71 27.62
C ASN A 694 -27.57 -16.85 26.88
N PRO A 695 -27.52 -16.85 25.52
CA PRO A 695 -27.97 -17.97 24.68
C PRO A 695 -27.18 -19.28 24.88
N ILE A 696 -26.04 -19.25 25.60
CA ILE A 696 -25.17 -20.41 25.79
C ILE A 696 -25.75 -21.41 26.81
N GLU A 697 -26.60 -20.98 27.75
CA GLU A 697 -27.25 -21.92 28.68
C GLU A 697 -28.51 -22.60 28.09
N ALA A 698 -29.10 -22.04 27.03
CA ALA A 698 -30.27 -22.65 26.39
C ALA A 698 -29.88 -23.88 25.55
N SER A 699 -28.72 -23.85 24.89
CA SER A 699 -28.25 -24.99 24.10
C SER A 699 -27.74 -26.15 24.96
N SER A 700 -27.14 -25.88 26.13
CA SER A 700 -26.68 -26.95 27.03
C SER A 700 -27.84 -27.70 27.69
N ARG A 701 -28.97 -27.02 27.97
CA ARG A 701 -30.17 -27.70 28.47
C ARG A 701 -30.90 -28.51 27.40
N ALA A 702 -30.89 -28.05 26.14
CA ALA A 702 -31.48 -28.81 25.04
C ALA A 702 -30.66 -30.07 24.71
N ALA A 703 -29.32 -30.02 24.81
CA ALA A 703 -28.48 -31.18 24.61
C ALA A 703 -28.62 -32.23 25.73
N ALA A 704 -28.79 -31.79 26.99
CA ALA A 704 -28.93 -32.71 28.12
C ALA A 704 -30.31 -33.39 28.23
N GLN A 705 -31.31 -32.95 27.45
CA GLN A 705 -32.65 -33.55 27.45
C GLN A 705 -32.88 -34.61 26.38
N ASN A 706 -31.92 -34.85 25.47
CA ASN A 706 -32.03 -35.92 24.47
C ASN A 706 -31.28 -37.20 24.84
N ASP A 707 -30.65 -37.27 26.02
CA ASP A 707 -29.99 -38.48 26.53
C ASP A 707 -30.77 -39.18 27.67
N ASN A 708 -32.07 -38.87 27.82
CA ASN A 708 -33.06 -39.64 28.59
C ASN A 708 -34.32 -39.82 27.74
#